data_AF-A0A6A4FYA4-F1
#
_entry.id   AF-A0A6A4FYA4-F1
#
_cell.length_a   1.000
_cell.length_b   1.000
_cell.length_c   1.000
_cell.angle_alpha   90.00
_cell.angle_beta   90.00
_cell.angle_gamma   90.00
#
_symmetry.space_group_name_H-M   'P 1'
#
loop_
_entity.id
_entity.type
_entity.pdbx_description
1 polymer ?
#
loop_
_entity_poly.entity_id
_entity_poly.type
_entity_poly.pdbx_seq_one_letter_code
_entity_poly.pdbx_strand_id
1 'polypeptide(L)'
;MEAKAFEQHVELDEGVLATSAPLETGQLDRVILQVSEGLAGFPDLSQKTYELRTQLVEDKAIGAAAAIEGMLELLKANDKALEYFKGSIVGVLTGQPLPLRPPFFGGTIPEPAAEAVAAEVEALASMTADAAGEATTKTAADSQSTTAAAAGEKLAPIFAKQSTSARKRSLEKTTTTESGAEGKRPKANGKKEEDASADVEAPPLRTALAEETTYESEEAKARAINPTYTIPTQWEHLYFKQVEVINVNNRLAKEMIQAKRFAGEPFLLEGHTGWLKFAEGWVKPEGTLDTAAFLNGIHDVKVPVLERNYEERNPIKTYLPLSYYVKNYWEDGKSDYYLHQWQFPLDPKAGQLLCYKCEELPVLGDNLLLYWLDAVRGDNPLQYLFMGQKSTRSRMHLDPGGLGITIAPIIGTKRVTMLHRQAAKLDSVHESVNFHDVDLDKMPQLAFLPAWRVDVKPGQILYMPEGTLHACENVTACLSYHRFHVDSVNLTGFLRSFLAQDSPTINHAEILWNAAHDVMSALEESYHANKQVLDKEISTLRKLDTLRGLRHACRMLSLEQVLPTEDSWDWKKLLDDIDHLLVRIDSSAKLNKKKNSTHGSTFTKAMAALNGEEAAEAKQIIEAAANKKKLAKNKAEASAASTHWDSLNLKVGDTIGVQVFEKRNRAEVLKVVHDKVLVQIHYSDWESIYDEFLPVSSLYQRKKGKKVALKKTPEVHETVMARWGSKGDLYNAIVLKVIRTNACYVHYLKYEKDWDQWILPGHIFRKYSNA
;
A
#
# COMPACT_ATOMS: atom_id res chain seq x y z
N MET A 1 -22.58 3.49 35.80
CA MET A 1 -23.78 4.00 35.09
C MET A 1 -24.20 3.05 33.95
N GLU A 2 -23.25 2.26 33.42
CA GLU A 2 -23.44 1.42 32.22
C GLU A 2 -24.18 0.10 32.45
N ALA A 3 -24.13 -0.48 33.66
CA ALA A 3 -24.88 -1.71 33.95
C ALA A 3 -26.40 -1.57 33.75
N LYS A 4 -26.97 -0.41 34.12
CA LYS A 4 -28.38 -0.08 33.87
C LYS A 4 -28.68 0.16 32.39
N ALA A 5 -27.70 0.61 31.60
CA ALA A 5 -27.86 0.81 30.16
C ALA A 5 -27.85 -0.53 29.41
N PHE A 6 -26.99 -1.47 29.82
CA PHE A 6 -26.98 -2.81 29.22
C PHE A 6 -28.33 -3.52 29.39
N GLU A 7 -28.89 -3.51 30.61
CA GLU A 7 -30.20 -4.11 30.91
C GLU A 7 -31.38 -3.40 30.22
N GLN A 8 -31.22 -2.13 29.81
CA GLN A 8 -32.21 -1.40 29.01
C GLN A 8 -32.19 -1.77 27.52
N HIS A 9 -31.03 -2.23 27.03
CA HIS A 9 -30.80 -2.49 25.61
C HIS A 9 -30.72 -3.97 25.25
N VAL A 10 -30.53 -4.84 26.25
CA VAL A 10 -30.35 -6.28 26.12
C VAL A 10 -31.19 -7.00 27.18
N GLU A 11 -32.13 -7.82 26.72
CA GLU A 11 -32.94 -8.72 27.55
C GLU A 11 -32.66 -10.16 27.10
N LEU A 12 -32.32 -11.01 28.07
CA LEU A 12 -32.03 -12.42 27.87
C LEU A 12 -33.10 -13.21 28.61
N ASP A 13 -33.99 -13.89 27.88
CA ASP A 13 -35.06 -14.71 28.45
C ASP A 13 -35.10 -16.08 27.79
N GLU A 14 -34.95 -17.15 28.57
CA GLU A 14 -34.95 -18.56 28.14
C GLU A 14 -34.16 -18.85 26.84
N GLY A 15 -32.97 -18.26 26.69
CA GLY A 15 -32.11 -18.45 25.50
C GLY A 15 -32.51 -17.61 24.27
N VAL A 16 -33.49 -16.72 24.43
CA VAL A 16 -33.87 -15.70 23.44
C VAL A 16 -33.20 -14.38 23.79
N LEU A 17 -32.45 -13.84 22.83
CA LEU A 17 -31.83 -12.52 22.92
C LEU A 17 -32.77 -11.48 22.31
N ALA A 18 -33.38 -10.65 23.14
CA ALA A 18 -34.06 -9.44 22.70
C ALA A 18 -33.11 -8.25 22.86
N THR A 19 -32.91 -7.51 21.78
CA THR A 19 -32.03 -6.33 21.75
C THR A 19 -32.79 -5.14 21.20
N SER A 20 -32.48 -3.95 21.70
CA SER A 20 -33.08 -2.68 21.25
C SER A 20 -32.81 -2.34 19.77
N ALA A 21 -31.81 -2.98 19.16
CA ALA A 21 -31.47 -2.92 17.74
C ALA A 21 -30.86 -4.27 17.29
N PRO A 22 -30.88 -4.63 15.99
CA PRO A 22 -30.27 -5.88 15.53
C PRO A 22 -28.77 -5.93 15.85
N LEU A 23 -28.33 -6.93 16.62
CA LEU A 23 -26.92 -7.21 16.87
C LEU A 23 -26.42 -8.29 15.89
N GLU A 24 -25.60 -7.90 14.92
CA GLU A 24 -25.06 -8.86 13.96
C GLU A 24 -23.99 -9.76 14.60
N THR A 25 -23.94 -11.04 14.21
CA THR A 25 -22.94 -12.00 14.72
C THR A 25 -21.50 -11.51 14.50
N GLY A 26 -21.23 -10.80 13.40
CA GLY A 26 -19.90 -10.23 13.13
C GLY A 26 -19.52 -9.06 14.07
N GLN A 27 -20.51 -8.32 14.58
CA GLN A 27 -20.26 -7.28 15.57
C GLN A 27 -20.00 -7.91 16.93
N LEU A 28 -20.79 -8.92 17.32
CA LEU A 28 -20.59 -9.68 18.55
C LEU A 28 -19.23 -10.42 18.56
N ASP A 29 -18.85 -11.03 17.43
CA ASP A 29 -17.52 -11.63 17.22
C ASP A 29 -16.39 -10.65 17.56
N ARG A 30 -16.48 -9.44 17.00
CA ARG A 30 -15.48 -8.40 17.22
C ARG A 30 -15.42 -7.94 18.68
N VAL A 31 -16.55 -7.83 19.36
CA VAL A 31 -16.59 -7.51 20.79
C VAL A 31 -15.92 -8.61 21.62
N ILE A 32 -16.24 -9.88 21.36
CA ILE A 32 -15.66 -11.01 22.08
C ILE A 32 -14.15 -11.10 21.85
N LEU A 33 -13.69 -10.90 20.61
CA LEU A 33 -12.28 -10.90 20.27
C LEU A 33 -11.51 -9.81 21.02
N GLN A 34 -12.04 -8.59 21.07
CA GLN A 34 -11.40 -7.49 21.82
C GLN A 34 -11.33 -7.78 23.32
N VAL A 35 -12.36 -8.41 23.88
CA VAL A 35 -12.31 -8.82 25.29
C VAL A 35 -11.24 -9.88 25.51
N SER A 36 -11.16 -10.90 24.65
CA SER A 36 -10.15 -11.95 24.74
C SER A 36 -8.72 -11.41 24.63
N GLU A 37 -8.48 -10.48 23.70
CA GLU A 37 -7.18 -9.82 23.52
C GLU A 37 -6.82 -8.90 24.71
N GLY A 38 -7.78 -8.14 25.24
CA GLY A 38 -7.57 -7.30 26.42
C GLY A 38 -7.29 -8.10 27.69
N LEU A 39 -7.65 -9.38 27.71
CA LEU A 39 -7.40 -10.34 28.78
C LEU A 39 -6.03 -11.05 28.68
N ALA A 40 -5.09 -10.55 27.87
CA ALA A 40 -3.76 -11.17 27.69
C ALA A 40 -2.97 -11.42 29.01
N GLY A 41 -3.23 -10.66 30.08
CA GLY A 41 -2.64 -10.90 31.40
C GLY A 41 -3.33 -12.00 32.23
N PHE A 42 -4.41 -12.60 31.71
CA PHE A 42 -5.20 -13.69 32.30
C PHE A 42 -5.37 -14.82 31.26
N PRO A 43 -4.34 -15.62 30.97
CA PRO A 43 -4.34 -16.59 29.85
C PRO A 43 -5.53 -17.54 29.85
N ASP A 44 -5.91 -18.07 31.02
CA ASP A 44 -7.04 -19.00 31.15
C ASP A 44 -8.39 -18.34 30.79
N LEU A 45 -8.56 -17.06 31.12
CA LEU A 45 -9.79 -16.31 30.84
C LEU A 45 -9.82 -15.83 29.39
N SER A 46 -8.67 -15.40 28.85
CA SER A 46 -8.50 -15.08 27.44
C SER A 46 -8.80 -16.30 26.54
N GLN A 47 -8.30 -17.48 26.93
CA GLN A 47 -8.56 -18.74 26.22
C GLN A 47 -10.04 -19.13 26.25
N LYS A 48 -10.70 -19.10 27.42
CA LYS A 48 -12.13 -19.42 27.54
C LYS A 48 -13.04 -18.47 26.75
N THR A 49 -12.70 -17.19 26.72
CA THR A 49 -13.43 -16.21 25.90
C THR A 49 -13.20 -16.43 24.41
N TYR A 50 -12.00 -16.86 24.01
CA TYR A 50 -11.71 -17.27 22.64
C TYR A 50 -12.46 -18.56 22.24
N GLU A 51 -12.59 -19.53 23.14
CA GLU A 51 -13.37 -20.75 22.90
C GLU A 51 -14.85 -20.45 22.67
N LEU A 52 -15.45 -19.53 23.44
CA LEU A 52 -16.82 -19.06 23.17
C LEU A 52 -16.93 -18.38 21.81
N ARG A 53 -15.91 -17.61 21.39
CA ARG A 53 -15.84 -17.01 20.06
C ARG A 53 -15.83 -18.08 18.96
N THR A 54 -14.98 -19.09 19.10
CA THR A 54 -14.89 -20.23 18.16
C THR A 54 -16.24 -20.96 18.08
N GLN A 55 -16.88 -21.24 19.22
CA GLN A 55 -18.21 -21.86 19.25
C GLN A 55 -19.30 -21.01 18.56
N LEU A 56 -19.23 -19.68 18.66
CA LEU A 56 -20.17 -18.76 18.02
C LEU A 56 -19.93 -18.63 16.49
N VAL A 57 -18.67 -18.49 16.07
CA VAL A 57 -18.32 -18.02 14.72
C VAL A 57 -17.85 -19.14 13.80
N GLU A 58 -16.97 -19.98 14.31
CA GLU A 58 -16.30 -21.04 13.53
C GLU A 58 -17.18 -22.29 13.52
N ASP A 59 -17.53 -22.79 14.70
CA ASP A 59 -18.31 -24.02 14.85
C ASP A 59 -19.83 -23.78 14.73
N LYS A 60 -20.27 -22.55 15.03
CA LYS A 60 -21.70 -22.16 15.09
C LYS A 60 -22.54 -23.07 15.99
N ALA A 61 -21.89 -23.61 17.02
CA ALA A 61 -22.48 -24.49 18.01
C ALA A 61 -23.39 -23.75 18.99
N ILE A 62 -23.15 -22.44 19.20
CA ILE A 62 -23.96 -21.59 20.09
C ILE A 62 -24.48 -20.35 19.34
N GLY A 63 -25.68 -19.88 19.74
CA GLY A 63 -26.25 -18.64 19.24
C GLY A 63 -25.75 -17.40 19.99
N ALA A 64 -26.12 -16.21 19.50
CA ALA A 64 -25.72 -14.94 20.11
C ALA A 64 -26.17 -14.79 21.58
N ALA A 65 -27.35 -15.29 21.93
CA ALA A 65 -27.86 -15.30 23.30
C ALA A 65 -26.93 -16.09 24.25
N ALA A 66 -26.67 -17.35 23.91
CA ALA A 66 -25.79 -18.24 24.67
C ALA A 66 -24.34 -17.72 24.74
N ALA A 67 -23.84 -17.09 23.67
CA ALA A 67 -22.53 -16.46 23.67
C ALA A 67 -22.46 -15.25 24.61
N ILE A 68 -23.49 -14.38 24.64
CA ILE A 68 -23.56 -13.25 25.57
C ILE A 68 -23.68 -13.74 27.01
N GLU A 69 -24.53 -14.72 27.29
CA GLU A 69 -24.65 -15.35 28.62
C GLU A 69 -23.32 -15.95 29.09
N GLY A 70 -22.65 -16.73 28.22
CA GLY A 70 -21.35 -17.31 28.50
C GLY A 70 -20.29 -16.26 28.80
N MET A 71 -20.26 -15.16 28.04
CA MET A 71 -19.35 -14.04 28.30
C MET A 71 -19.68 -13.34 29.62
N LEU A 72 -20.95 -13.08 29.91
CA LEU A 72 -21.37 -12.46 31.18
C LEU A 72 -20.98 -13.33 32.38
N GLU A 73 -21.07 -14.65 32.28
CA GLU A 73 -20.66 -15.58 33.35
C GLU A 73 -19.13 -15.61 33.52
N LEU A 74 -18.39 -15.80 32.42
CA LEU A 74 -16.93 -15.87 32.45
C LEU A 74 -16.30 -14.60 33.00
N LEU A 75 -16.81 -13.44 32.60
CA LEU A 75 -16.20 -12.15 32.95
C LEU A 75 -16.55 -11.66 34.36
N LYS A 76 -17.37 -12.37 35.15
CA LYS A 76 -17.58 -12.06 36.58
C LYS A 76 -16.28 -12.05 37.39
N ALA A 77 -15.26 -12.76 36.92
CA ALA A 77 -13.93 -12.79 37.53
C ALA A 77 -13.06 -11.56 37.20
N ASN A 78 -13.50 -10.68 36.27
CA ASN A 78 -12.79 -9.46 35.89
C ASN A 78 -13.77 -8.32 35.60
N ASP A 79 -14.04 -7.50 36.62
CA ASP A 79 -15.02 -6.40 36.56
C ASP A 79 -14.76 -5.42 35.42
N LYS A 80 -13.48 -5.14 35.10
CA LYS A 80 -13.10 -4.20 34.02
C LYS A 80 -13.43 -4.77 32.64
N ALA A 81 -13.15 -6.05 32.42
CA ALA A 81 -13.48 -6.72 31.17
C ALA A 81 -15.00 -6.89 31.02
N LEU A 82 -15.72 -7.17 32.12
CA LEU A 82 -17.18 -7.25 32.15
C LEU A 82 -17.85 -5.91 31.83
N GLU A 83 -17.37 -4.81 32.43
CA GLU A 83 -17.86 -3.46 32.15
C GLU A 83 -17.62 -3.08 30.68
N TYR A 84 -16.40 -3.31 30.18
CA TYR A 84 -16.08 -3.06 28.78
C TYR A 84 -16.93 -3.89 27.82
N PHE A 85 -17.17 -5.16 28.12
CA PHE A 85 -18.02 -6.03 27.31
C PHE A 85 -19.45 -5.48 27.23
N LYS A 86 -20.05 -5.14 28.38
CA LYS A 86 -21.39 -4.55 28.45
C LYS A 86 -21.47 -3.21 27.71
N GLY A 87 -20.52 -2.32 27.96
CA GLY A 87 -20.44 -1.01 27.29
C GLY A 87 -20.26 -1.13 25.78
N SER A 88 -19.45 -2.09 25.32
CA SER A 88 -19.21 -2.35 23.90
C SER A 88 -20.47 -2.86 23.19
N ILE A 89 -21.26 -3.73 23.83
CA ILE A 89 -22.53 -4.20 23.28
C ILE A 89 -23.53 -3.04 23.16
N VAL A 90 -23.66 -2.21 24.20
CA VAL A 90 -24.53 -1.01 24.15
C VAL A 90 -24.04 -0.02 23.08
N GLY A 91 -22.72 0.18 22.97
CA GLY A 91 -22.11 1.02 21.95
C GLY A 91 -22.47 0.55 20.53
N VAL A 92 -22.31 -0.75 20.26
CA VAL A 92 -22.70 -1.34 18.97
C VAL A 92 -24.19 -1.16 18.69
N LEU A 93 -25.06 -1.42 19.67
CA LEU A 93 -26.51 -1.28 19.53
C LEU A 93 -26.95 0.17 19.30
N THR A 94 -26.16 1.15 19.76
CA THR A 94 -26.41 2.59 19.59
C THR A 94 -25.65 3.20 18.41
N GLY A 95 -24.95 2.38 17.61
CA GLY A 95 -24.22 2.81 16.42
C GLY A 95 -22.86 3.46 16.71
N GLN A 96 -22.33 3.33 17.91
CA GLN A 96 -20.97 3.78 18.25
C GLN A 96 -19.93 2.78 17.72
N PRO A 97 -18.83 3.27 17.12
CA PRO A 97 -17.76 2.41 16.64
C PRO A 97 -16.97 1.81 17.82
N LEU A 98 -16.65 0.52 17.74
CA LEU A 98 -15.71 -0.13 18.67
C LEU A 98 -14.30 0.45 18.49
N PRO A 99 -13.51 0.60 19.58
CA PRO A 99 -12.15 1.11 19.48
C PRO A 99 -11.26 0.20 18.61
N LEU A 100 -10.22 0.75 18.01
CA LEU A 100 -9.33 0.00 17.12
C LEU A 100 -8.42 -0.99 17.86
N ARG A 101 -8.18 -0.77 19.15
CA ARG A 101 -7.40 -1.66 20.03
C ARG A 101 -8.18 -1.91 21.32
N PRO A 102 -8.17 -3.13 21.85
CA PRO A 102 -8.78 -3.42 23.14
C PRO A 102 -7.97 -2.77 24.26
N PRO A 103 -8.63 -2.31 25.34
CA PRO A 103 -7.95 -1.93 26.57
C PRO A 103 -7.36 -3.16 27.28
N PHE A 104 -6.28 -2.97 28.02
CA PHE A 104 -5.68 -4.03 28.85
C PHE A 104 -6.42 -4.14 30.19
N PHE A 105 -6.94 -5.32 30.51
CA PHE A 105 -7.76 -5.55 31.72
C PHE A 105 -6.96 -6.01 32.95
N GLY A 106 -5.63 -5.94 32.90
CA GLY A 106 -4.72 -6.32 33.99
C GLY A 106 -4.11 -7.70 33.84
N GLY A 107 -3.40 -8.15 34.88
CA GLY A 107 -2.70 -9.44 34.93
C GLY A 107 -1.23 -9.37 34.52
N THR A 108 -0.52 -10.50 34.57
CA THR A 108 0.89 -10.62 34.18
C THR A 108 0.98 -11.25 32.81
N ILE A 109 1.47 -10.50 31.83
CA ILE A 109 1.77 -11.05 30.51
C ILE A 109 2.99 -11.97 30.68
N PRO A 110 2.90 -13.27 30.34
CA PRO A 110 4.05 -14.15 30.41
C PRO A 110 5.15 -13.61 29.50
N GLU A 111 6.35 -13.39 30.05
CA GLU A 111 7.53 -13.08 29.24
C GLU A 111 7.76 -14.22 28.24
N PRO A 112 8.01 -13.92 26.96
CA PRO A 112 8.31 -14.97 25.99
C PRO A 112 9.62 -15.66 26.39
N ALA A 113 9.55 -16.96 26.69
CA ALA A 113 10.72 -17.77 27.02
C ALA A 113 11.68 -17.80 25.82
N ALA A 114 12.81 -17.11 25.95
CA ALA A 114 13.85 -17.00 24.93
C ALA A 114 14.46 -18.36 24.48
N GLU A 115 14.19 -19.46 25.19
CA GLU A 115 14.70 -20.80 24.88
C GLU A 115 13.96 -21.52 23.75
N ALA A 116 12.69 -21.19 23.47
CA ALA A 116 11.93 -21.87 22.41
C ALA A 116 12.42 -21.53 20.99
N VAL A 117 12.95 -20.32 20.81
CA VAL A 117 13.47 -19.84 19.52
C VAL A 117 14.86 -20.42 19.22
N ALA A 118 15.64 -20.75 20.26
CA ALA A 118 16.96 -21.35 20.10
C ALA A 118 16.91 -22.82 19.64
N ALA A 119 15.95 -23.59 20.16
CA ALA A 119 15.79 -25.01 19.81
C ALA A 119 15.33 -25.22 18.35
N GLU A 120 14.52 -24.31 17.80
CA GLU A 120 14.03 -24.40 16.43
C GLU A 120 15.12 -24.06 15.40
N VAL A 121 16.04 -23.15 15.75
CA VAL A 121 17.20 -22.78 14.91
C VAL A 121 18.26 -23.87 14.87
N GLU A 122 18.46 -24.61 15.97
CA GLU A 122 19.46 -25.67 16.06
C GLU A 122 19.03 -26.96 15.32
N ALA A 123 17.72 -27.26 15.32
CA ALA A 123 17.16 -28.38 14.55
C ALA A 123 17.26 -28.17 13.02
N LEU A 124 17.14 -26.91 12.56
CA LEU A 124 17.26 -26.55 11.15
C LEU A 124 18.71 -26.61 10.63
N ALA A 125 19.70 -26.35 11.48
CA ALA A 125 21.12 -26.42 11.13
C ALA A 125 21.62 -27.87 10.94
N SER A 126 21.05 -28.82 11.68
CA SER A 126 21.40 -30.25 11.60
C SER A 126 20.95 -30.93 10.30
N MET A 127 19.91 -30.43 9.62
CA MET A 127 19.37 -31.10 8.42
C MET A 127 20.11 -30.73 7.12
N THR A 128 20.96 -29.69 7.16
CA THR A 128 21.67 -29.19 5.96
C THR A 128 23.09 -29.72 5.78
N ALA A 129 23.63 -30.50 6.72
CA ALA A 129 25.00 -31.01 6.65
C ALA A 129 25.16 -32.34 5.89
N ASP A 130 24.09 -33.13 5.73
CA ASP A 130 24.18 -34.52 5.21
C ASP A 130 23.91 -34.68 3.70
N ALA A 131 23.75 -33.59 2.94
CA ALA A 131 23.31 -33.65 1.53
C ALA A 131 24.35 -33.18 0.49
N ALA A 132 25.64 -33.14 0.83
CA ALA A 132 26.69 -32.74 -0.11
C ALA A 132 27.93 -33.64 -0.05
N GLY A 133 27.86 -34.80 -0.69
CA GLY A 133 29.03 -35.61 -0.98
C GLY A 133 28.70 -36.84 -1.82
N GLU A 134 28.87 -36.73 -3.14
CA GLU A 134 29.32 -37.77 -4.11
C GLU A 134 28.64 -37.64 -5.48
N ALA A 135 29.40 -37.22 -6.51
CA ALA A 135 29.29 -37.73 -7.89
C ALA A 135 30.34 -37.08 -8.85
N THR A 136 31.47 -37.75 -9.05
CA THR A 136 32.32 -37.78 -10.27
C THR A 136 33.40 -38.84 -9.98
N THR A 137 33.73 -39.86 -10.78
CA THR A 137 33.84 -40.05 -12.23
C THR A 137 33.99 -41.56 -12.50
N LYS A 138 33.46 -42.10 -13.62
CA LYS A 138 33.82 -43.43 -14.15
C LYS A 138 34.38 -43.28 -15.57
N THR A 139 35.63 -43.71 -15.76
CA THR A 139 36.13 -44.25 -17.04
C THR A 139 37.11 -45.39 -16.74
N ALA A 140 37.10 -46.38 -17.63
CA ALA A 140 37.58 -47.75 -17.48
C ALA A 140 39.11 -47.93 -17.41
N ALA A 141 39.57 -48.96 -16.69
CA ALA A 141 40.23 -50.15 -17.27
C ALA A 141 40.92 -51.00 -16.18
N ASP A 142 40.63 -52.30 -16.24
CA ASP A 142 41.40 -53.50 -15.88
C ASP A 142 42.42 -53.60 -14.73
N SER A 143 42.29 -54.75 -14.06
CA SER A 143 43.32 -55.69 -13.58
C SER A 143 43.81 -55.67 -12.12
N GLN A 144 43.46 -56.78 -11.44
CA GLN A 144 44.27 -57.63 -10.55
C GLN A 144 44.85 -57.09 -9.23
N SER A 145 44.24 -57.61 -8.16
CA SER A 145 44.83 -58.39 -7.05
C SER A 145 45.64 -57.71 -5.93
N THR A 146 45.34 -58.24 -4.73
CA THR A 146 46.22 -58.54 -3.57
C THR A 146 46.60 -57.43 -2.55
N THR A 147 45.92 -57.54 -1.39
CA THR A 147 46.44 -57.73 0.00
C THR A 147 47.33 -56.71 0.73
N ALA A 148 47.05 -56.64 2.05
CA ALA A 148 47.88 -56.29 3.21
C ALA A 148 48.08 -54.78 3.51
N ALA A 149 47.64 -54.22 4.64
CA ALA A 149 47.88 -54.49 6.07
C ALA A 149 49.19 -53.88 6.61
N ALA A 150 49.04 -53.22 7.78
CA ALA A 150 50.07 -52.79 8.76
C ALA A 150 50.95 -51.58 8.37
N ALA A 151 51.52 -50.78 9.28
CA ALA A 151 51.35 -50.42 10.70
C ALA A 151 52.49 -49.43 11.02
N GLY A 152 52.37 -48.66 12.11
CA GLY A 152 53.50 -48.02 12.82
C GLY A 152 53.58 -46.50 12.61
N GLU A 153 53.15 -45.69 13.57
CA GLU A 153 53.92 -45.22 14.75
C GLU A 153 55.22 -44.47 14.39
N LYS A 154 55.41 -43.22 14.85
CA LYS A 154 56.11 -42.91 16.11
C LYS A 154 56.36 -41.40 16.35
N LEU A 155 56.36 -41.06 17.65
CA LEU A 155 57.11 -40.01 18.38
C LEU A 155 56.36 -38.76 18.91
N ALA A 156 56.26 -38.72 20.24
CA ALA A 156 55.99 -37.58 21.14
C ALA A 156 57.34 -37.02 21.69
N PRO A 157 57.44 -36.22 22.78
CA PRO A 157 56.48 -35.40 23.56
C PRO A 157 57.03 -33.98 23.91
N ILE A 158 56.36 -33.19 24.79
CA ILE A 158 56.91 -32.58 26.04
C ILE A 158 56.00 -31.47 26.65
N PHE A 159 55.56 -31.73 27.90
CA PHE A 159 55.21 -30.87 29.07
C PHE A 159 54.04 -29.85 29.00
N ALA A 160 52.92 -30.06 29.71
CA ALA A 160 52.63 -29.88 31.16
C ALA A 160 52.25 -28.42 31.50
N LYS A 161 50.97 -28.05 31.70
CA LYS A 161 49.99 -28.28 32.80
C LYS A 161 49.94 -27.13 33.82
N GLN A 162 48.68 -26.76 34.14
CA GLN A 162 48.16 -26.07 35.34
C GLN A 162 48.35 -24.55 35.45
N SER A 163 47.54 -23.78 36.17
CA SER A 163 46.09 -23.68 36.41
C SER A 163 45.89 -22.54 37.42
N THR A 164 44.71 -21.91 37.40
CA THR A 164 44.01 -21.28 38.55
C THR A 164 44.50 -19.98 39.21
N SER A 165 43.58 -18.99 39.18
CA SER A 165 42.92 -18.36 40.35
C SER A 165 43.07 -16.84 40.58
N ALA A 166 41.96 -16.29 41.03
CA ALA A 166 41.61 -14.92 41.35
C ALA A 166 42.40 -14.26 42.49
N ARG A 167 42.57 -12.91 42.44
CA ARG A 167 42.19 -12.01 43.55
C ARG A 167 42.33 -10.51 43.22
N LYS A 168 41.35 -9.77 43.76
CA LYS A 168 41.25 -8.35 44.15
C LYS A 168 42.55 -7.55 44.34
N ARG A 169 42.49 -6.25 44.02
CA ARG A 169 43.01 -5.16 44.86
C ARG A 169 42.16 -3.89 44.75
N SER A 170 42.04 -3.26 45.90
CA SER A 170 41.41 -1.98 46.28
C SER A 170 42.45 -1.14 47.03
N LEU A 171 42.17 0.15 47.24
CA LEU A 171 42.76 1.21 48.13
C LEU A 171 43.14 2.47 47.31
N GLU A 172 42.89 3.73 47.69
CA GLU A 172 42.62 4.47 48.96
C GLU A 172 41.81 5.76 48.65
N LYS A 173 40.80 6.22 49.43
CA LYS A 173 40.77 7.05 50.68
C LYS A 173 41.38 8.48 50.52
N THR A 174 40.83 9.60 51.02
CA THR A 174 40.21 9.97 52.33
C THR A 174 39.58 11.39 52.18
N THR A 175 38.56 11.91 52.90
CA THR A 175 38.42 12.35 54.34
C THR A 175 36.97 12.86 54.58
N THR A 176 36.16 12.33 55.53
CA THR A 176 35.80 12.82 56.92
C THR A 176 35.13 14.21 57.01
N THR A 177 34.04 14.49 57.78
CA THR A 177 33.56 13.93 59.07
C THR A 177 32.08 14.30 59.38
N GLU A 178 31.46 13.49 60.25
CA GLU A 178 30.15 13.52 60.93
C GLU A 178 29.98 14.73 61.91
N SER A 179 28.82 15.07 62.52
CA SER A 179 27.89 14.26 63.34
C SER A 179 26.58 14.99 63.65
N GLY A 180 25.55 14.24 64.09
CA GLY A 180 24.23 14.74 64.49
C GLY A 180 23.99 14.80 66.00
N ALA A 181 22.87 15.42 66.39
CA ALA A 181 22.13 15.13 67.62
C ALA A 181 20.71 15.76 67.57
N GLU A 182 19.78 15.03 68.18
CA GLU A 182 18.32 15.23 68.23
C GLU A 182 17.85 16.47 69.00
N GLY A 183 16.60 16.90 68.74
CA GLY A 183 15.76 17.49 69.78
C GLY A 183 14.65 18.44 69.35
N LYS A 184 13.40 17.99 69.54
CA LYS A 184 12.16 18.75 69.85
C LYS A 184 11.27 19.26 68.69
N ARG A 185 10.14 18.55 68.55
CA ARG A 185 8.79 19.05 68.21
C ARG A 185 8.44 20.28 69.07
N PRO A 186 7.63 21.25 68.57
CA PRO A 186 6.19 21.11 68.82
C PRO A 186 5.22 21.68 67.75
N LYS A 187 4.08 20.99 67.71
CA LYS A 187 2.67 21.45 67.62
C LYS A 187 2.21 22.37 66.48
N ALA A 188 1.31 21.77 65.71
CA ALA A 188 0.21 22.40 64.99
C ALA A 188 -0.63 23.33 65.88
N ASN A 189 -1.06 24.45 65.29
CA ASN A 189 -2.28 25.16 65.64
C ASN A 189 -3.01 25.48 64.32
N GLY A 190 -4.29 25.16 64.29
CA GLY A 190 -5.13 25.30 63.09
C GLY A 190 -5.98 26.58 63.05
N LYS A 191 -6.75 26.64 61.96
CA LYS A 191 -7.83 27.58 61.58
C LYS A 191 -7.33 28.96 61.11
N LYS A 192 -7.82 29.53 60.01
CA LYS A 192 -9.16 29.47 59.39
C LYS A 192 -9.12 29.90 57.91
N GLU A 193 -10.18 29.52 57.20
CA GLU A 193 -10.60 29.85 55.83
C GLU A 193 -10.33 31.29 55.37
N GLU A 194 -10.00 31.46 54.08
CA GLU A 194 -10.82 32.24 53.15
C GLU A 194 -10.46 31.93 51.68
N ASP A 195 -11.50 31.73 50.88
CA ASP A 195 -11.52 31.38 49.48
C ASP A 195 -10.88 32.44 48.57
N ALA A 196 -10.07 31.99 47.60
CA ALA A 196 -10.00 32.61 46.28
C ALA A 196 -9.53 31.56 45.27
N SER A 197 -10.48 31.04 44.51
CA SER A 197 -10.29 30.25 43.30
C SER A 197 -9.40 31.00 42.30
N ALA A 198 -8.18 30.53 42.11
CA ALA A 198 -7.46 30.74 40.86
C ALA A 198 -7.45 29.39 40.14
N ASP A 199 -8.30 29.28 39.11
CA ASP A 199 -8.14 28.29 38.06
C ASP A 199 -6.70 28.38 37.54
N VAL A 200 -5.84 27.47 38.00
CA VAL A 200 -4.62 27.17 37.28
C VAL A 200 -5.08 26.33 36.10
N GLU A 201 -5.48 27.03 35.02
CA GLU A 201 -5.62 26.41 33.71
C GLU A 201 -4.39 25.53 33.49
N ALA A 202 -4.62 24.24 33.26
CA ALA A 202 -3.57 23.34 32.83
C ALA A 202 -2.85 24.01 31.64
N PRO A 203 -1.50 24.07 31.63
CA PRO A 203 -0.79 24.72 30.55
C PRO A 203 -1.30 24.15 29.22
N PRO A 204 -1.52 24.99 28.18
CA PRO A 204 -1.98 24.50 26.89
C PRO A 204 -1.07 23.36 26.46
N LEU A 205 -1.63 22.31 25.82
CA LEU A 205 -0.86 21.17 25.27
C LEU A 205 0.39 21.63 24.48
N ARG A 206 0.32 22.85 23.93
CA ARG A 206 1.39 23.65 23.31
C ARG A 206 2.69 23.74 24.12
N THR A 207 2.63 23.90 25.45
CA THR A 207 3.83 24.11 26.30
C THR A 207 4.50 22.79 26.66
N ALA A 208 3.73 21.74 26.93
CA ALA A 208 4.25 20.43 27.31
C ALA A 208 4.94 19.70 26.14
N LEU A 209 4.45 19.84 24.90
CA LEU A 209 5.04 19.18 23.73
C LEU A 209 6.28 19.90 23.17
N ALA A 210 6.41 21.21 23.40
CA ALA A 210 7.55 22.00 22.90
C ALA A 210 8.85 21.75 23.70
N GLU A 211 8.74 21.30 24.96
CA GLU A 211 9.90 21.03 25.83
C GLU A 211 10.66 19.75 25.46
N GLU A 212 10.07 18.83 24.66
CA GLU A 212 10.67 17.53 24.31
C GLU A 212 11.35 17.48 22.92
N THR A 213 11.36 18.57 22.15
CA THR A 213 12.05 18.58 20.84
C THR A 213 13.56 18.73 21.05
N THR A 214 14.33 17.71 20.68
CA THR A 214 15.80 17.72 20.76
C THR A 214 16.41 18.41 19.54
N TYR A 215 17.23 19.43 19.78
CA TYR A 215 17.99 20.13 18.75
C TYR A 215 19.48 19.78 18.90
N GLU A 216 20.20 19.69 17.79
CA GLU A 216 21.64 19.38 17.79
C GLU A 216 22.49 20.43 18.53
N SER A 217 21.97 21.66 18.66
CA SER A 217 22.58 22.73 19.46
C SER A 217 21.55 23.80 19.84
N GLU A 218 21.89 24.60 20.85
CA GLU A 218 21.09 25.80 21.21
C GLU A 218 21.06 26.84 20.08
N GLU A 219 22.08 26.89 19.22
CA GLU A 219 22.04 27.70 17.99
C GLU A 219 21.09 27.14 16.93
N ALA A 220 21.00 25.81 16.80
CA ALA A 220 20.04 25.16 15.90
C ALA A 220 18.59 25.37 16.40
N LYS A 221 18.39 25.28 17.72
CA LYS A 221 17.13 25.64 18.39
C LYS A 221 16.79 27.10 18.17
N ALA A 222 17.73 28.01 18.42
CA ALA A 222 17.53 29.44 18.19
C ALA A 222 17.25 29.75 16.72
N ARG A 223 17.92 29.11 15.75
CA ARG A 223 17.63 29.30 14.31
C ARG A 223 16.30 28.70 13.88
N ALA A 224 15.85 27.62 14.50
CA ALA A 224 14.57 26.97 14.20
C ALA A 224 13.37 27.76 14.74
N ILE A 225 13.56 28.50 15.83
CA ILE A 225 12.50 29.24 16.54
C ILE A 225 12.55 30.74 16.22
N ASN A 226 13.67 31.27 15.72
CA ASN A 226 13.82 32.71 15.49
C ASN A 226 13.10 33.16 14.21
N PRO A 227 12.07 34.01 14.32
CA PRO A 227 11.24 34.47 13.20
C PRO A 227 12.00 35.36 12.19
N THR A 228 13.24 35.73 12.49
CA THR A 228 14.14 36.43 11.55
C THR A 228 14.78 35.47 10.54
N TYR A 229 14.86 34.17 10.87
CA TYR A 229 15.51 33.14 10.06
C TYR A 229 14.53 32.11 9.50
N THR A 230 13.32 32.05 10.03
CA THR A 230 12.20 31.24 9.56
C THR A 230 11.01 32.16 9.31
N ILE A 231 10.37 32.04 8.14
CA ILE A 231 9.00 32.59 8.01
C ILE A 231 8.14 31.72 8.93
N PRO A 232 7.39 32.29 9.90
CA PRO A 232 6.55 31.51 10.78
C PRO A 232 5.70 30.55 9.95
N THR A 233 5.88 29.27 10.19
CA THR A 233 5.06 28.25 9.52
C THR A 233 3.94 27.86 10.47
N GLN A 234 2.71 27.73 9.97
CA GLN A 234 1.53 27.36 10.77
C GLN A 234 1.62 25.94 11.41
N TRP A 235 2.77 25.28 11.29
CA TRP A 235 3.06 23.92 11.75
C TRP A 235 4.05 23.86 12.91
N GLU A 236 4.54 24.99 13.43
CA GLU A 236 5.49 25.04 14.55
C GLU A 236 4.98 24.37 15.83
N HIS A 237 3.66 24.18 15.94
CA HIS A 237 3.01 23.55 17.09
C HIS A 237 2.98 22.02 17.03
N LEU A 238 3.43 21.40 15.93
CA LEU A 238 3.49 19.94 15.81
C LEU A 238 4.72 19.38 16.51
N TYR A 239 4.57 18.20 17.11
CA TYR A 239 5.70 17.43 17.60
C TYR A 239 6.42 16.74 16.43
N PHE A 240 7.65 17.17 16.16
CA PHE A 240 8.45 16.62 15.07
C PHE A 240 9.35 15.48 15.55
N LYS A 241 9.16 14.31 14.98
CA LYS A 241 10.10 13.19 15.10
C LYS A 241 11.35 13.47 14.28
N GLN A 242 12.48 12.95 14.75
CA GLN A 242 13.73 12.96 13.98
C GLN A 242 13.60 12.06 12.74
N VAL A 243 14.09 12.55 11.60
CA VAL A 243 14.21 11.74 10.37
C VAL A 243 15.46 10.89 10.49
N GLU A 244 15.31 9.58 10.33
CA GLU A 244 16.43 8.64 10.42
C GLU A 244 17.34 8.74 9.20
N VAL A 245 18.66 8.70 9.43
CA VAL A 245 19.68 8.70 8.38
C VAL A 245 20.20 7.29 8.19
N ILE A 246 20.10 6.78 6.96
CA ILE A 246 20.51 5.42 6.59
C ILE A 246 21.64 5.52 5.55
N ASN A 247 22.82 4.99 5.91
CA ASN A 247 23.90 4.87 4.94
C ASN A 247 23.61 3.72 3.98
N VAL A 248 23.64 3.97 2.66
CA VAL A 248 23.31 2.96 1.64
C VAL A 248 24.27 1.77 1.61
N ASN A 249 25.48 1.94 2.17
CA ASN A 249 26.48 0.87 2.28
C ASN A 249 26.32 0.02 3.56
N ASN A 250 25.36 0.35 4.43
CA ASN A 250 25.03 -0.49 5.57
C ASN A 250 24.46 -1.82 5.06
N ARG A 251 24.98 -2.94 5.59
CA ARG A 251 24.53 -4.31 5.21
C ARG A 251 23.03 -4.54 5.42
N LEU A 252 22.40 -3.80 6.35
CA LEU A 252 20.97 -3.88 6.66
C LEU A 252 20.16 -2.73 6.03
N ALA A 253 20.77 -1.91 5.17
CA ALA A 253 20.12 -0.72 4.60
C ALA A 253 18.82 -1.08 3.89
N LYS A 254 18.82 -2.18 3.11
CA LYS A 254 17.65 -2.63 2.36
C LYS A 254 16.48 -2.94 3.28
N GLU A 255 16.71 -3.72 4.33
CA GLU A 255 15.69 -4.12 5.30
C GLU A 255 15.15 -2.92 6.09
N MET A 256 16.04 -2.03 6.54
CA MET A 256 15.67 -0.80 7.23
C MET A 256 14.80 0.11 6.35
N ILE A 257 15.23 0.34 5.11
CA ILE A 257 14.50 1.13 4.13
C ILE A 257 13.13 0.52 3.85
N GLN A 258 13.05 -0.78 3.61
CA GLN A 258 11.78 -1.47 3.39
C GLN A 258 10.84 -1.30 4.60
N ALA A 259 11.34 -1.51 5.82
CA ALA A 259 10.55 -1.33 7.03
C ALA A 259 10.00 0.10 7.17
N LYS A 260 10.82 1.12 6.92
CA LYS A 260 10.39 2.53 6.95
C LYS A 260 9.34 2.85 5.89
N ARG A 261 9.54 2.36 4.67
CA ARG A 261 8.58 2.52 3.56
C ARG A 261 7.25 1.84 3.88
N PHE A 262 7.28 0.63 4.44
CA PHE A 262 6.08 -0.07 4.91
C PHE A 262 5.39 0.63 6.07
N ALA A 263 6.14 1.25 6.98
CA ALA A 263 5.58 2.05 8.06
C ALA A 263 4.97 3.36 7.53
N GLY A 264 5.48 3.91 6.43
CA GLY A 264 5.10 5.23 5.90
C GLY A 264 5.94 6.36 6.50
N GLU A 265 7.13 6.02 6.99
CA GLU A 265 8.05 6.95 7.62
C GLU A 265 9.09 7.46 6.60
N PRO A 266 9.34 8.79 6.55
CA PRO A 266 10.41 9.34 5.74
C PRO A 266 11.79 9.04 6.34
N PHE A 267 12.82 8.99 5.49
CA PHE A 267 14.21 8.76 5.89
C PHE A 267 15.18 9.46 4.94
N LEU A 268 16.39 9.73 5.43
CA LEU A 268 17.50 10.24 4.64
C LEU A 268 18.43 9.09 4.22
N LEU A 269 18.97 9.18 3.01
CA LEU A 269 20.01 8.31 2.49
C LEU A 269 21.32 9.08 2.33
N GLU A 270 22.42 8.44 2.72
CA GLU A 270 23.78 8.96 2.58
C GLU A 270 24.74 7.87 2.08
N GLY A 271 25.94 8.29 1.64
CA GLY A 271 26.98 7.37 1.16
C GLY A 271 26.73 6.82 -0.24
N HIS A 272 25.78 7.40 -0.97
CA HIS A 272 25.51 7.07 -2.37
C HIS A 272 26.55 7.73 -3.30
N THR A 273 26.75 7.12 -4.47
CA THR A 273 27.52 7.70 -5.58
C THR A 273 26.67 7.65 -6.85
N GLY A 274 27.00 8.46 -7.87
CA GLY A 274 26.32 8.40 -9.18
C GLY A 274 24.90 8.98 -9.27
N TRP A 275 24.18 9.18 -8.17
CA TRP A 275 22.79 9.68 -8.19
C TRP A 275 22.60 11.03 -8.89
N LEU A 276 23.57 11.94 -8.77
CA LEU A 276 23.53 13.30 -9.34
C LEU A 276 24.57 13.51 -10.46
N LYS A 277 24.99 12.44 -11.13
CA LYS A 277 26.07 12.49 -12.13
C LYS A 277 25.78 13.40 -13.33
N PHE A 278 24.52 13.66 -13.65
CA PHE A 278 24.16 14.66 -14.68
C PHE A 278 24.57 16.09 -14.33
N ALA A 279 24.70 16.38 -13.02
CA ALA A 279 25.08 17.69 -12.49
C ALA A 279 26.59 17.80 -12.19
N GLU A 280 27.39 16.84 -12.64
CA GLU A 280 28.84 16.87 -12.48
C GLU A 280 29.43 18.13 -13.13
N GLY A 281 30.22 18.89 -12.36
CA GLY A 281 30.79 20.16 -12.79
C GLY A 281 29.88 21.39 -12.64
N TRP A 282 28.63 21.25 -12.17
CA TRP A 282 27.75 22.41 -11.92
C TRP A 282 28.07 23.15 -10.62
N VAL A 283 28.82 22.53 -9.70
CA VAL A 283 29.13 23.09 -8.39
C VAL A 283 30.60 23.44 -8.33
N LYS A 284 30.89 24.71 -8.04
CA LYS A 284 32.26 25.20 -7.85
C LYS A 284 32.84 24.71 -6.51
N PRO A 285 34.17 24.75 -6.30
CA PRO A 285 34.78 24.32 -5.03
C PRO A 285 34.22 25.01 -3.78
N GLU A 286 33.78 26.27 -3.91
CA GLU A 286 33.14 27.05 -2.85
C GLU A 286 31.66 26.67 -2.59
N GLY A 287 31.11 25.68 -3.30
CA GLY A 287 29.74 25.20 -3.13
C GLY A 287 28.68 26.06 -3.82
N THR A 288 29.06 26.98 -4.70
CA THR A 288 28.15 27.83 -5.48
C THR A 288 27.93 27.27 -6.89
N LEU A 289 26.88 27.74 -7.56
CA LEU A 289 26.55 27.31 -8.92
C LEU A 289 27.59 27.84 -9.92
N ASP A 290 28.13 26.96 -10.75
CA ASP A 290 28.75 27.32 -12.01
C ASP A 290 27.65 27.53 -13.07
N THR A 291 27.20 28.79 -13.18
CA THR A 291 26.16 29.18 -14.15
C THR A 291 26.53 28.81 -15.59
N ALA A 292 27.81 28.89 -15.96
CA ALA A 292 28.24 28.60 -17.32
C ALA A 292 28.12 27.09 -17.60
N ALA A 293 28.58 26.25 -16.66
CA ALA A 293 28.44 24.80 -16.77
C ALA A 293 26.97 24.36 -16.74
N PHE A 294 26.16 24.93 -15.85
CA PHE A 294 24.72 24.62 -15.74
C PHE A 294 23.93 25.00 -16.99
N LEU A 295 24.19 26.17 -17.58
CA LEU A 295 23.46 26.64 -18.77
C LEU A 295 23.96 26.03 -20.08
N ASN A 296 25.09 25.31 -20.06
CA ASN A 296 25.70 24.78 -21.27
C ASN A 296 24.76 23.83 -22.01
N GLY A 297 24.44 24.17 -23.26
CA GLY A 297 23.52 23.40 -24.09
C GLY A 297 22.02 23.54 -23.77
N ILE A 298 21.62 24.10 -22.63
CA ILE A 298 20.20 24.21 -22.19
C ILE A 298 19.73 25.65 -21.87
N HIS A 299 20.56 26.67 -22.14
CA HIS A 299 20.30 28.07 -21.82
C HIS A 299 18.97 28.66 -22.36
N ASP A 300 18.46 28.15 -23.47
CA ASP A 300 17.26 28.57 -24.19
C ASP A 300 16.03 27.70 -23.90
N VAL A 301 16.19 26.60 -23.17
CA VAL A 301 15.08 25.72 -22.76
C VAL A 301 14.09 26.53 -21.93
N LYS A 302 12.80 26.41 -22.25
CA LYS A 302 11.73 27.08 -21.53
C LYS A 302 11.40 26.30 -20.26
N VAL A 303 11.62 26.90 -19.10
CA VAL A 303 11.39 26.28 -17.81
C VAL A 303 10.17 26.86 -17.11
N PRO A 304 9.37 26.02 -16.42
CA PRO A 304 8.22 26.47 -15.66
C PRO A 304 8.67 27.30 -14.45
N VAL A 305 8.05 28.46 -14.26
CA VAL A 305 8.31 29.31 -13.10
C VAL A 305 7.00 29.80 -12.48
N LEU A 306 7.04 30.03 -11.17
CA LEU A 306 5.95 30.57 -10.37
C LEU A 306 6.26 32.01 -9.99
N GLU A 307 5.28 32.91 -10.10
CA GLU A 307 5.33 34.24 -9.51
C GLU A 307 5.01 34.13 -8.01
N ARG A 308 6.04 34.12 -7.17
CA ARG A 308 5.99 33.92 -5.70
C ARG A 308 5.31 32.60 -5.24
N ASN A 309 5.30 32.41 -3.91
CA ASN A 309 4.98 31.16 -3.21
C ASN A 309 3.66 30.50 -3.64
N TYR A 310 3.66 29.16 -3.64
CA TYR A 310 2.57 28.31 -4.12
C TYR A 310 1.32 28.35 -3.21
N GLU A 311 0.25 29.05 -3.61
CA GLU A 311 -1.06 29.06 -2.89
C GLU A 311 -2.23 28.44 -3.70
N GLU A 312 -2.09 28.25 -5.02
CA GLU A 312 -3.18 27.85 -5.91
C GLU A 312 -3.16 26.36 -6.31
N ARG A 313 -4.19 25.83 -6.99
CA ARG A 313 -4.20 24.42 -7.48
C ARG A 313 -3.38 24.21 -8.78
N ASN A 314 -3.27 25.22 -9.63
CA ASN A 314 -2.50 25.19 -10.89
C ASN A 314 -1.48 26.33 -10.89
N PRO A 315 -0.26 26.12 -10.36
CA PRO A 315 0.61 27.24 -10.04
C PRO A 315 1.42 27.74 -11.22
N ILE A 316 1.75 26.86 -12.16
CA ILE A 316 2.60 27.20 -13.31
C ILE A 316 1.79 28.06 -14.27
N LYS A 317 1.99 29.38 -14.18
CA LYS A 317 1.33 30.37 -15.02
C LYS A 317 2.21 30.85 -16.17
N THR A 318 3.52 30.67 -16.08
CA THR A 318 4.47 31.19 -17.08
C THR A 318 5.71 30.33 -17.23
N TYR A 319 6.38 30.51 -18.37
CA TYR A 319 7.60 29.82 -18.75
C TYR A 319 8.64 30.85 -19.19
N LEU A 320 9.86 30.74 -18.67
CA LEU A 320 10.97 31.61 -19.03
C LEU A 320 12.10 30.80 -19.66
N PRO A 321 12.88 31.37 -20.60
CA PRO A 321 14.16 30.76 -20.97
C PRO A 321 15.04 30.57 -19.73
N LEU A 322 15.66 29.39 -19.58
CA LEU A 322 16.44 29.05 -18.39
C LEU A 322 17.53 30.10 -18.08
N SER A 323 18.25 30.55 -19.10
CA SER A 323 19.28 31.59 -18.94
C SER A 323 18.70 32.93 -18.50
N TYR A 324 17.50 33.28 -18.94
CA TYR A 324 16.83 34.49 -18.47
C TYR A 324 16.48 34.37 -16.99
N TYR A 325 15.92 33.22 -16.57
CA TYR A 325 15.63 32.97 -15.16
C TYR A 325 16.89 33.06 -14.29
N VAL A 326 17.96 32.37 -14.69
CA VAL A 326 19.20 32.33 -13.91
C VAL A 326 19.83 33.72 -13.78
N LYS A 327 19.97 34.46 -14.88
CA LYS A 327 20.65 35.76 -14.87
C LYS A 327 19.86 36.85 -14.16
N ASN A 328 18.53 36.87 -14.29
CA ASN A 328 17.72 37.99 -13.78
C ASN A 328 17.14 37.76 -12.39
N TYR A 329 17.07 36.50 -11.93
CA TYR A 329 16.47 36.17 -10.64
C TYR A 329 17.44 35.41 -9.73
N TRP A 330 18.07 34.34 -10.22
CA TRP A 330 18.99 33.57 -9.39
C TRP A 330 20.25 34.37 -9.04
N GLU A 331 21.00 34.86 -10.02
CA GLU A 331 22.27 35.57 -9.77
C GLU A 331 22.06 36.87 -8.98
N ASP A 332 20.91 37.52 -9.18
CA ASP A 332 20.53 38.76 -8.49
C ASP A 332 19.92 38.52 -7.08
N GLY A 333 19.78 37.27 -6.64
CA GLY A 333 19.22 36.97 -5.31
C GLY A 333 17.72 37.27 -5.16
N LYS A 334 16.97 37.36 -6.26
CA LYS A 334 15.52 37.68 -6.24
C LYS A 334 14.67 36.43 -6.04
N SER A 335 13.79 36.46 -5.04
CA SER A 335 12.83 35.38 -4.74
C SER A 335 11.45 35.58 -5.39
N ASP A 336 11.33 36.55 -6.29
CA ASP A 336 10.07 36.85 -6.99
C ASP A 336 9.62 35.70 -7.88
N TYR A 337 10.56 34.87 -8.35
CA TYR A 337 10.29 33.69 -9.15
C TYR A 337 10.89 32.43 -8.54
N TYR A 338 10.16 31.33 -8.68
CA TYR A 338 10.59 30.00 -8.29
C TYR A 338 10.47 29.05 -9.48
N LEU A 339 11.58 28.49 -9.96
CA LEU A 339 11.57 27.41 -10.96
C LEU A 339 11.04 26.14 -10.28
N HIS A 340 9.88 25.69 -10.72
CA HIS A 340 9.09 24.67 -10.03
C HIS A 340 8.70 23.55 -11.00
N GLN A 341 9.00 22.30 -10.63
CA GLN A 341 8.63 21.11 -11.41
C GLN A 341 9.11 21.14 -12.87
N TRP A 342 10.36 21.51 -13.13
CA TRP A 342 10.90 21.36 -14.48
C TRP A 342 11.18 19.88 -14.79
N GLN A 343 10.26 19.25 -15.53
CA GLN A 343 10.35 17.86 -15.98
C GLN A 343 11.27 17.74 -17.20
N PHE A 344 12.58 17.61 -16.96
CA PHE A 344 13.57 17.63 -18.04
C PHE A 344 13.60 16.39 -18.95
N PRO A 345 13.20 15.16 -18.54
CA PRO A 345 13.28 14.00 -19.45
C PRO A 345 12.41 14.14 -20.71
N LEU A 346 11.30 14.88 -20.60
CA LEU A 346 10.38 15.09 -21.71
C LEU A 346 10.74 16.30 -22.59
N ASP A 347 11.75 17.07 -22.20
CA ASP A 347 12.29 18.13 -23.05
C ASP A 347 13.34 17.52 -24.01
N PRO A 348 13.19 17.65 -25.35
CA PRO A 348 14.11 17.00 -26.28
C PRO A 348 15.57 17.42 -26.13
N LYS A 349 15.83 18.66 -25.70
CA LYS A 349 17.19 19.21 -25.57
C LYS A 349 17.78 18.86 -24.22
N ALA A 350 17.02 19.05 -23.15
CA ALA A 350 17.47 18.74 -21.80
C ALA A 350 17.55 17.22 -21.57
N GLY A 351 16.59 16.44 -22.07
CA GLY A 351 16.59 14.99 -21.99
C GLY A 351 17.84 14.37 -22.60
N GLN A 352 18.23 14.79 -23.80
CA GLN A 352 19.49 14.33 -24.44
C GLN A 352 20.74 14.62 -23.61
N LEU A 353 20.75 15.72 -22.86
CA LEU A 353 21.90 16.16 -22.08
C LEU A 353 21.92 15.61 -20.65
N LEU A 354 20.77 15.31 -20.06
CA LEU A 354 20.64 15.02 -18.62
C LEU A 354 20.22 13.58 -18.32
N CYS A 355 19.46 12.92 -19.20
CA CYS A 355 18.98 11.55 -18.98
C CYS A 355 20.10 10.50 -19.06
N TYR A 356 19.84 9.32 -18.50
CA TYR A 356 20.71 8.13 -18.50
C TYR A 356 22.06 8.31 -17.79
N LYS A 357 22.19 9.38 -17.00
CA LYS A 357 23.39 9.68 -16.21
C LYS A 357 23.24 9.29 -14.74
N CYS A 358 22.01 9.27 -14.21
CA CYS A 358 21.74 8.83 -12.85
C CYS A 358 21.97 7.33 -12.68
N GLU A 359 22.70 6.94 -11.63
CA GLU A 359 22.82 5.55 -11.23
C GLU A 359 21.71 5.19 -10.24
N GLU A 360 20.94 4.13 -10.49
CA GLU A 360 19.88 3.67 -9.59
C GLU A 360 20.41 3.28 -8.22
N LEU A 361 19.64 3.52 -7.16
CA LEU A 361 19.97 3.09 -5.80
C LEU A 361 19.46 1.66 -5.56
N PRO A 362 20.34 0.64 -5.50
CA PRO A 362 19.95 -0.76 -5.33
C PRO A 362 19.05 -1.02 -4.12
N VAL A 363 19.28 -0.25 -3.06
CA VAL A 363 18.58 -0.35 -1.77
C VAL A 363 17.13 0.12 -1.84
N LEU A 364 16.77 0.92 -2.85
CA LEU A 364 15.40 1.40 -3.05
C LEU A 364 14.54 0.44 -3.89
N GLY A 365 15.09 -0.61 -4.50
CA GLY A 365 14.32 -1.55 -5.32
C GLY A 365 14.45 -1.29 -6.83
N ASP A 366 13.58 -1.93 -7.62
CA ASP A 366 13.54 -1.83 -9.08
C ASP A 366 12.44 -0.85 -9.48
N ASN A 367 12.83 0.32 -9.96
CA ASN A 367 11.92 1.42 -10.22
C ASN A 367 11.12 1.17 -11.50
N LEU A 368 9.80 0.93 -11.38
CA LEU A 368 8.95 0.59 -12.52
C LEU A 368 8.85 1.72 -13.55
N LEU A 369 9.12 2.97 -13.15
CA LEU A 369 9.08 4.13 -14.05
C LEU A 369 10.16 4.07 -15.13
N LEU A 370 11.21 3.26 -14.94
CA LEU A 370 12.25 3.01 -15.95
C LEU A 370 11.71 2.29 -17.19
N TYR A 371 10.58 1.59 -17.06
CA TYR A 371 9.96 0.81 -18.12
C TYR A 371 8.78 1.55 -18.79
N TRP A 372 8.47 2.79 -18.39
CA TRP A 372 7.22 3.43 -18.79
C TRP A 372 7.23 3.96 -20.23
N LEU A 373 7.88 5.09 -20.49
CA LEU A 373 7.75 5.80 -21.77
C LEU A 373 8.87 5.43 -22.72
N ASP A 374 8.52 4.99 -23.93
CA ASP A 374 9.49 4.62 -24.97
C ASP A 374 10.52 5.72 -25.28
N ALA A 375 10.08 6.99 -25.26
CA ALA A 375 10.95 8.15 -25.53
C ALA A 375 12.13 8.26 -24.55
N VAL A 376 11.99 7.73 -23.34
CA VAL A 376 13.02 7.77 -22.29
C VAL A 376 13.18 6.40 -21.60
N ARG A 377 12.86 5.30 -22.29
CA ARG A 377 12.90 3.95 -21.71
C ARG A 377 14.32 3.64 -21.23
N GLY A 378 14.42 3.06 -20.03
CA GLY A 378 15.68 2.89 -19.30
C GLY A 378 16.04 4.07 -18.40
N ASP A 379 15.25 5.15 -18.43
CA ASP A 379 15.33 6.26 -17.48
C ASP A 379 13.93 6.62 -16.99
N ASN A 380 13.84 7.45 -15.95
CA ASN A 380 12.59 7.79 -15.30
C ASN A 380 12.00 9.08 -15.89
N PRO A 381 10.80 9.06 -16.49
CA PRO A 381 10.21 10.27 -17.07
C PRO A 381 9.81 11.31 -16.01
N LEU A 382 9.62 10.90 -14.76
CA LEU A 382 9.18 11.73 -13.64
C LEU A 382 10.37 12.22 -12.79
N GLN A 383 11.32 12.85 -13.48
CA GLN A 383 12.46 13.55 -12.88
C GLN A 383 12.31 15.06 -13.03
N TYR A 384 12.63 15.80 -11.97
CA TYR A 384 12.34 17.22 -11.88
C TYR A 384 13.52 18.00 -11.28
N LEU A 385 13.74 19.20 -11.81
CA LEU A 385 14.58 20.21 -11.17
C LEU A 385 13.71 21.29 -10.54
N PHE A 386 14.14 21.73 -9.36
CA PHE A 386 13.58 22.86 -8.63
C PHE A 386 14.70 23.81 -8.25
N MET A 387 14.52 25.10 -8.52
CA MET A 387 15.57 26.10 -8.29
C MET A 387 14.94 27.39 -7.80
N GLY A 388 15.34 27.88 -6.64
CA GLY A 388 14.78 29.10 -6.06
C GLY A 388 15.69 29.74 -5.04
N GLN A 389 15.55 31.04 -4.89
CA GLN A 389 16.25 31.81 -3.86
C GLN A 389 15.78 31.46 -2.45
N LYS A 390 16.49 31.96 -1.45
CA LYS A 390 16.09 31.80 -0.05
C LYS A 390 14.62 32.22 0.14
N SER A 391 13.89 31.48 0.96
CA SER A 391 12.49 31.71 1.33
C SER A 391 11.44 31.40 0.25
N THR A 392 11.82 30.90 -0.93
CA THR A 392 10.82 30.30 -1.84
C THR A 392 10.30 29.00 -1.23
N ARG A 393 8.98 28.82 -1.20
CA ARG A 393 8.34 27.65 -0.57
C ARG A 393 7.18 27.07 -1.38
N SER A 394 6.89 25.81 -1.13
CA SER A 394 5.68 25.10 -1.53
C SER A 394 4.78 24.91 -0.31
N ARG A 395 3.46 25.03 -0.51
CA ARG A 395 2.48 24.72 0.54
C ARG A 395 2.48 23.22 0.86
N MET A 396 1.90 22.87 2.01
CA MET A 396 1.60 21.50 2.38
C MET A 396 0.71 20.85 1.32
N HIS A 397 1.15 19.78 0.68
CA HIS A 397 0.42 19.10 -0.39
C HIS A 397 0.71 17.61 -0.42
N LEU A 398 -0.08 16.90 -1.22
CA LEU A 398 0.08 15.48 -1.52
C LEU A 398 0.52 15.34 -2.98
N ASP A 399 1.54 14.53 -3.23
CA ASP A 399 1.86 14.13 -4.59
C ASP A 399 0.86 13.07 -5.08
N PRO A 400 0.34 13.20 -6.32
CA PRO A 400 -0.64 12.28 -6.87
C PRO A 400 0.01 10.98 -7.40
N GLY A 401 -0.81 9.96 -7.70
CA GLY A 401 -0.34 8.78 -8.43
C GLY A 401 0.16 7.61 -7.57
N GLY A 402 0.06 7.70 -6.24
CA GLY A 402 0.51 6.63 -5.34
C GLY A 402 2.01 6.36 -5.42
N LEU A 403 2.79 7.38 -5.78
CA LEU A 403 4.24 7.32 -5.96
C LEU A 403 4.96 7.76 -4.68
N GLY A 404 6.12 7.15 -4.40
CA GLY A 404 7.09 7.74 -3.48
C GLY A 404 7.91 8.81 -4.21
N ILE A 405 8.60 9.67 -3.48
CA ILE A 405 9.43 10.73 -4.06
C ILE A 405 10.76 10.86 -3.31
N THR A 406 11.82 11.15 -4.08
CA THR A 406 13.14 11.50 -3.56
C THR A 406 13.39 12.99 -3.73
N ILE A 407 14.09 13.61 -2.76
CA ILE A 407 14.52 15.01 -2.78
C ILE A 407 16.02 15.05 -2.49
N ALA A 408 16.80 15.54 -3.44
CA ALA A 408 18.26 15.62 -3.37
C ALA A 408 18.75 17.03 -3.77
N PRO A 409 19.07 17.91 -2.81
CA PRO A 409 19.71 19.18 -3.10
C PRO A 409 21.06 18.96 -3.81
N ILE A 410 21.22 19.63 -4.94
CA ILE A 410 22.51 19.73 -5.66
C ILE A 410 23.33 20.86 -5.00
N ILE A 411 22.66 21.98 -4.71
CA ILE A 411 23.21 23.16 -4.05
C ILE A 411 22.21 23.65 -3.00
N GLY A 412 22.73 24.18 -1.89
CA GLY A 412 21.93 24.80 -0.84
C GLY A 412 21.18 23.80 0.03
N THR A 413 20.31 24.33 0.89
CA THR A 413 19.59 23.54 1.90
C THR A 413 18.08 23.69 1.69
N LYS A 414 17.39 22.55 1.66
CA LYS A 414 15.94 22.50 1.57
C LYS A 414 15.36 21.93 2.86
N ARG A 415 14.49 22.69 3.51
CA ARG A 415 13.70 22.24 4.66
C ARG A 415 12.44 21.59 4.18
N VAL A 416 12.16 20.39 4.68
CA VAL A 416 10.94 19.65 4.37
C VAL A 416 10.19 19.35 5.66
N THR A 417 8.95 19.81 5.72
CA THR A 417 8.00 19.47 6.80
C THR A 417 7.02 18.44 6.27
N MET A 418 6.85 17.33 6.98
CA MET A 418 6.11 16.16 6.50
C MET A 418 5.12 15.69 7.56
N LEU A 419 3.96 15.22 7.11
CA LEU A 419 3.00 14.48 7.92
C LEU A 419 2.88 13.06 7.39
N HIS A 420 2.68 12.11 8.29
CA HIS A 420 2.47 10.72 7.94
C HIS A 420 1.34 10.56 6.92
N ARG A 421 1.45 9.60 6.01
CA ARG A 421 0.43 9.35 4.97
C ARG A 421 -1.00 9.05 5.47
N GLN A 422 -1.16 8.79 6.76
CA GLN A 422 -2.49 8.72 7.39
C GLN A 422 -3.17 10.10 7.48
N ALA A 423 -2.42 11.20 7.47
CA ALA A 423 -2.95 12.56 7.41
C ALA A 423 -3.81 12.78 6.15
N ALA A 424 -3.41 12.22 5.00
CA ALA A 424 -4.19 12.29 3.77
C ALA A 424 -5.57 11.65 3.90
N LYS A 425 -5.72 10.63 4.77
CA LYS A 425 -7.04 10.03 5.06
C LYS A 425 -7.94 10.98 5.85
N LEU A 426 -7.36 11.82 6.72
CA LEU A 426 -8.12 12.82 7.48
C LEU A 426 -8.57 13.97 6.58
N ASP A 427 -7.71 14.40 5.65
CA ASP A 427 -8.04 15.40 4.61
C ASP A 427 -9.27 14.98 3.81
N SER A 428 -9.34 13.70 3.44
CA SER A 428 -10.44 13.16 2.63
C SER A 428 -11.77 12.98 3.37
N VAL A 429 -11.78 13.04 4.70
CA VAL A 429 -12.97 12.70 5.54
C VAL A 429 -13.50 13.89 6.33
N HIS A 430 -12.66 14.89 6.62
CA HIS A 430 -13.06 16.03 7.43
C HIS A 430 -12.92 17.34 6.64
N GLU A 431 -14.05 17.88 6.18
CA GLU A 431 -14.13 19.19 5.48
C GLU A 431 -13.54 20.36 6.27
N SER A 432 -13.39 20.21 7.60
CA SER A 432 -12.82 21.21 8.50
C SER A 432 -11.29 21.14 8.64
N VAL A 433 -10.64 20.07 8.16
CA VAL A 433 -9.18 19.95 8.24
C VAL A 433 -8.56 20.78 7.14
N ASN A 434 -7.89 21.87 7.52
CA ASN A 434 -7.06 22.64 6.61
C ASN A 434 -5.59 22.48 7.00
N PHE A 435 -4.87 21.60 6.32
CA PHE A 435 -3.42 21.41 6.58
C PHE A 435 -2.56 22.62 6.18
N HIS A 436 -3.14 23.63 5.52
CA HIS A 436 -2.49 24.91 5.35
C HIS A 436 -2.47 25.72 6.65
N ASP A 437 -3.61 25.80 7.35
CA ASP A 437 -3.78 26.53 8.60
C ASP A 437 -4.10 25.57 9.75
N VAL A 438 -3.07 24.90 10.26
CA VAL A 438 -3.23 23.88 11.31
C VAL A 438 -3.59 24.56 12.63
N ASP A 439 -4.86 24.45 12.99
CA ASP A 439 -5.39 24.92 14.26
C ASP A 439 -5.58 23.71 15.21
N LEU A 440 -4.59 23.50 16.08
CA LEU A 440 -4.64 22.41 17.07
C LEU A 440 -5.70 22.62 18.15
N ASP A 441 -6.21 23.84 18.34
CA ASP A 441 -7.29 24.07 19.31
C ASP A 441 -8.63 23.60 18.71
N LYS A 442 -8.84 23.86 17.41
CA LYS A 442 -10.01 23.34 16.68
C LYS A 442 -9.91 21.83 16.44
N MET A 443 -8.71 21.32 16.16
CA MET A 443 -8.49 19.93 15.79
C MET A 443 -7.30 19.31 16.55
N PRO A 444 -7.45 19.07 17.88
CA PRO A 444 -6.35 18.57 18.72
C PRO A 444 -5.85 17.19 18.31
N GLN A 445 -6.65 16.41 17.57
CA GLN A 445 -6.24 15.12 17.02
C GLN A 445 -5.03 15.23 16.07
N LEU A 446 -4.85 16.37 15.42
CA LEU A 446 -3.70 16.62 14.53
C LEU A 446 -2.37 16.63 15.30
N ALA A 447 -2.38 16.90 16.61
CA ALA A 447 -1.18 16.86 17.45
C ALA A 447 -0.60 15.43 17.61
N PHE A 448 -1.42 14.40 17.40
CA PHE A 448 -1.00 13.00 17.51
C PHE A 448 -0.57 12.39 16.18
N LEU A 449 -0.71 13.13 15.07
CA LEU A 449 -0.19 12.67 13.78
C LEU A 449 1.34 12.69 13.82
N PRO A 450 2.01 11.58 13.44
CA PRO A 450 3.44 11.62 13.29
C PRO A 450 3.83 12.68 12.24
N ALA A 451 4.64 13.63 12.67
CA ALA A 451 5.18 14.68 11.84
C ALA A 451 6.71 14.63 11.88
N TRP A 452 7.34 15.10 10.81
CA TRP A 452 8.79 15.18 10.68
C TRP A 452 9.17 16.53 10.09
N ARG A 453 10.35 17.03 10.46
CA ARG A 453 10.97 18.19 9.85
C ARG A 453 12.45 17.94 9.68
N VAL A 454 12.98 18.21 8.50
CA VAL A 454 14.40 17.96 8.20
C VAL A 454 14.96 18.98 7.23
N ASP A 455 16.21 19.39 7.45
CA ASP A 455 17.00 20.22 6.55
C ASP A 455 17.89 19.30 5.71
N VAL A 456 17.47 19.06 4.47
CA VAL A 456 18.20 18.22 3.52
C VAL A 456 19.33 19.05 2.90
N LYS A 457 20.55 18.49 2.90
CA LYS A 457 21.77 19.13 2.40
C LYS A 457 22.36 18.38 1.20
N PRO A 458 23.30 18.96 0.44
CA PRO A 458 23.98 18.25 -0.64
C PRO A 458 24.70 17.00 -0.11
N GLY A 459 24.61 15.90 -0.86
CA GLY A 459 25.09 14.57 -0.45
C GLY A 459 24.08 13.73 0.33
N GLN A 460 22.89 14.28 0.61
CA GLN A 460 21.78 13.56 1.22
C GLN A 460 20.61 13.42 0.22
N ILE A 461 19.87 12.32 0.33
CA ILE A 461 18.62 12.10 -0.40
C ILE A 461 17.52 11.83 0.61
N LEU A 462 16.53 12.72 0.71
CA LEU A 462 15.31 12.45 1.45
C LEU A 462 14.40 11.55 0.61
N TYR A 463 13.95 10.43 1.15
CA TYR A 463 12.89 9.61 0.57
C TYR A 463 11.60 9.82 1.38
N MET A 464 10.51 10.13 0.67
CA MET A 464 9.17 10.23 1.22
C MET A 464 8.29 9.11 0.65
N PRO A 465 7.72 8.23 1.50
CA PRO A 465 6.75 7.21 1.06
C PRO A 465 5.51 7.81 0.41
N GLU A 466 4.80 6.98 -0.36
CA GLU A 466 3.59 7.41 -1.04
C GLU A 466 2.53 7.90 -0.06
N GLY A 467 1.84 8.97 -0.46
CA GLY A 467 0.82 9.60 0.37
C GLY A 467 1.35 10.48 1.51
N THR A 468 2.67 10.70 1.61
CA THR A 468 3.25 11.63 2.60
C THR A 468 2.85 13.07 2.25
N LEU A 469 2.10 13.73 3.14
CA LEU A 469 1.77 15.14 3.00
C LEU A 469 3.01 15.96 3.35
N HIS A 470 3.40 16.92 2.52
CA HIS A 470 4.64 17.65 2.76
C HIS A 470 4.63 19.08 2.23
N ALA A 471 5.46 19.93 2.86
CA ALA A 471 5.77 21.28 2.47
C ALA A 471 7.28 21.46 2.39
N CYS A 472 7.78 22.17 1.38
CA CYS A 472 9.20 22.43 1.20
C CYS A 472 9.51 23.93 1.24
N GLU A 473 10.61 24.31 1.89
CA GLU A 473 11.16 25.67 1.93
C GLU A 473 12.65 25.65 1.58
N ASN A 474 13.09 26.60 0.75
CA ASN A 474 14.50 26.83 0.48
C ASN A 474 15.12 27.70 1.59
N VAL A 475 15.86 27.09 2.51
CA VAL A 475 16.51 27.78 3.66
C VAL A 475 17.66 28.67 3.18
N THR A 476 18.34 28.23 2.12
CA THR A 476 19.29 29.01 1.33
C THR A 476 18.88 28.98 -0.13
N ALA A 477 19.54 29.75 -1.00
CA ALA A 477 19.39 29.57 -2.45
C ALA A 477 19.67 28.11 -2.80
N CYS A 478 18.68 27.42 -3.37
CA CYS A 478 18.71 25.96 -3.53
C CYS A 478 18.37 25.56 -4.95
N LEU A 479 19.21 24.69 -5.52
CA LEU A 479 18.95 23.89 -6.71
C LEU A 479 18.85 22.44 -6.26
N SER A 480 17.74 21.78 -6.57
CA SER A 480 17.42 20.45 -6.06
C SER A 480 16.83 19.58 -7.15
N TYR A 481 17.21 18.31 -7.10
CA TYR A 481 16.71 17.25 -7.96
C TYR A 481 15.67 16.43 -7.20
N HIS A 482 14.52 16.23 -7.83
CA HIS A 482 13.43 15.43 -7.30
C HIS A 482 13.11 14.32 -8.29
N ARG A 483 12.79 13.13 -7.79
CA ARG A 483 12.45 11.99 -8.64
C ARG A 483 11.41 11.10 -7.99
N PHE A 484 10.35 10.78 -8.73
CA PHE A 484 9.35 9.83 -8.26
C PHE A 484 9.82 8.38 -8.36
N HIS A 485 9.23 7.52 -7.52
CA HIS A 485 9.59 6.12 -7.39
C HIS A 485 8.38 5.22 -7.18
N VAL A 486 8.31 4.14 -7.95
CA VAL A 486 7.39 3.02 -7.69
C VAL A 486 8.11 1.71 -7.90
N ASP A 487 7.86 0.75 -7.03
CA ASP A 487 8.39 -0.60 -7.09
C ASP A 487 7.42 -1.58 -6.39
N SER A 488 7.89 -2.79 -6.10
CA SER A 488 7.10 -3.82 -5.42
C SER A 488 6.69 -3.46 -3.97
N VAL A 489 7.39 -2.54 -3.30
CA VAL A 489 7.13 -2.18 -1.90
C VAL A 489 5.92 -1.24 -1.79
N ASN A 490 5.83 -0.23 -2.67
CA ASN A 490 4.70 0.73 -2.67
C ASN A 490 3.63 0.43 -3.73
N LEU A 491 3.69 -0.73 -4.38
CA LEU A 491 2.73 -1.15 -5.41
C LEU A 491 1.27 -1.10 -4.94
N THR A 492 1.01 -1.39 -3.67
CA THR A 492 -0.34 -1.29 -3.09
C THR A 492 -0.88 0.14 -3.12
N GLY A 493 -0.04 1.14 -2.82
CA GLY A 493 -0.42 2.55 -2.90
C GLY A 493 -0.65 2.99 -4.34
N PHE A 494 0.22 2.55 -5.25
CA PHE A 494 0.09 2.78 -6.69
C PHE A 494 -1.21 2.17 -7.28
N LEU A 495 -1.57 0.95 -6.88
CA LEU A 495 -2.82 0.30 -7.31
C LEU A 495 -4.06 1.00 -6.74
N ARG A 496 -4.01 1.45 -5.48
CA ARG A 496 -5.11 2.23 -4.90
C ARG A 496 -5.33 3.52 -5.71
N SER A 497 -4.25 4.20 -6.05
CA SER A 497 -4.25 5.39 -6.89
C SER A 497 -4.84 5.10 -8.27
N PHE A 498 -4.42 4.00 -8.91
CA PHE A 498 -4.98 3.55 -10.18
C PHE A 498 -6.49 3.30 -10.10
N LEU A 499 -6.96 2.55 -9.10
CA LEU A 499 -8.38 2.25 -8.92
C LEU A 499 -9.21 3.51 -8.58
N ALA A 500 -8.61 4.47 -7.88
CA ALA A 500 -9.24 5.75 -7.54
C ALA A 500 -9.20 6.78 -8.68
N GLN A 501 -8.41 6.54 -9.74
CA GLN A 501 -8.17 7.49 -10.83
C GLN A 501 -7.66 8.87 -10.33
N ASP A 502 -6.80 8.86 -9.30
CA ASP A 502 -6.36 10.07 -8.59
C ASP A 502 -5.31 10.91 -9.36
N SER A 503 -4.81 10.42 -10.49
CA SER A 503 -3.83 11.09 -11.35
C SER A 503 -3.99 10.68 -12.81
N PRO A 504 -4.93 11.28 -13.56
CA PRO A 504 -5.22 10.87 -14.93
C PRO A 504 -4.05 11.12 -15.91
N THR A 505 -3.05 11.90 -15.51
CA THR A 505 -1.83 12.14 -16.30
C THR A 505 -0.79 11.03 -16.13
N ILE A 506 -0.93 10.16 -15.13
CA ILE A 506 -0.08 8.99 -14.93
C ILE A 506 -0.84 7.79 -15.47
N ASN A 507 -0.29 7.13 -16.50
CA ASN A 507 -0.89 5.93 -17.06
C ASN A 507 -0.44 4.70 -16.26
N HIS A 508 -1.06 4.48 -15.10
CA HIS A 508 -0.72 3.36 -14.21
C HIS A 508 -0.72 2.02 -14.92
N ALA A 509 -1.68 1.82 -15.82
CA ALA A 509 -1.84 0.58 -16.55
C ALA A 509 -0.66 0.32 -17.51
N GLU A 510 -0.28 1.32 -18.30
CA GLU A 510 0.89 1.24 -19.18
C GLU A 510 2.18 1.00 -18.39
N ILE A 511 2.37 1.68 -17.24
CA ILE A 511 3.53 1.47 -16.36
C ILE A 511 3.61 0.00 -15.92
N LEU A 512 2.51 -0.56 -15.39
CA LEU A 512 2.47 -1.95 -14.93
C LEU A 512 2.66 -2.93 -16.08
N TRP A 513 2.04 -2.65 -17.22
CA TRP A 513 2.09 -3.51 -18.39
C TRP A 513 3.49 -3.57 -18.99
N ASN A 514 4.10 -2.41 -19.24
CA ASN A 514 5.44 -2.33 -19.81
C ASN A 514 6.48 -2.90 -18.83
N ALA A 515 6.38 -2.57 -17.54
CA ALA A 515 7.25 -3.15 -16.52
C ALA A 515 7.17 -4.67 -16.48
N ALA A 516 5.98 -5.26 -16.60
CA ALA A 516 5.83 -6.72 -16.63
C ALA A 516 6.54 -7.34 -17.84
N HIS A 517 6.33 -6.80 -19.04
CA HIS A 517 6.97 -7.32 -20.25
C HIS A 517 8.49 -7.18 -20.20
N ASP A 518 9.01 -6.02 -19.81
CA ASP A 518 10.45 -5.75 -19.79
C ASP A 518 11.16 -6.56 -18.70
N VAL A 519 10.53 -6.73 -17.54
CA VAL A 519 11.06 -7.59 -16.46
C VAL A 519 11.04 -9.06 -16.87
N MET A 520 9.97 -9.53 -17.52
CA MET A 520 9.89 -10.89 -18.04
C MET A 520 11.00 -11.14 -19.09
N SER A 521 11.15 -10.24 -20.06
CA SER A 521 12.19 -10.34 -21.10
C SER A 521 13.59 -10.41 -20.49
N ALA A 522 13.91 -9.51 -19.55
CA ALA A 522 15.22 -9.48 -18.90
C ALA A 522 15.51 -10.76 -18.09
N LEU A 523 14.50 -11.33 -17.43
CA LEU A 523 14.64 -12.60 -16.72
C LEU A 523 14.81 -13.78 -17.67
N GLU A 524 14.11 -13.80 -18.81
CA GLU A 524 14.28 -14.81 -19.85
C GLU A 524 15.67 -14.77 -20.48
N GLU A 525 16.17 -13.58 -20.82
CA GLU A 525 17.52 -13.38 -21.35
C GLU A 525 18.57 -13.91 -20.37
N SER A 526 18.49 -13.54 -19.09
CA SER A 526 19.38 -14.04 -18.05
C SER A 526 19.29 -15.56 -17.89
N TYR A 527 18.07 -16.12 -17.89
CA TYR A 527 17.83 -17.55 -17.80
C TYR A 527 18.45 -18.33 -18.99
N HIS A 528 18.31 -17.82 -20.21
CA HIS A 528 18.86 -18.44 -21.40
C HIS A 528 20.38 -18.30 -21.49
N ALA A 529 20.93 -17.14 -21.16
CA ALA A 529 22.37 -16.90 -21.10
C ALA A 529 23.06 -17.85 -20.10
N ASN A 530 22.39 -18.17 -19.00
CA ASN A 530 22.90 -19.02 -17.93
C ASN A 530 22.46 -20.50 -18.04
N LYS A 531 22.31 -21.01 -19.28
CA LYS A 531 22.00 -22.43 -19.56
C LYS A 531 20.75 -22.93 -18.83
N GLN A 532 19.68 -22.13 -18.83
CA GLN A 532 18.41 -22.45 -18.19
C GLN A 532 18.49 -22.56 -16.66
N VAL A 533 19.38 -21.79 -16.06
CA VAL A 533 19.47 -21.56 -14.62
C VAL A 533 19.36 -20.07 -14.40
N LEU A 534 18.47 -19.64 -13.51
CA LEU A 534 18.38 -18.22 -13.19
C LEU A 534 19.61 -17.81 -12.37
N ASP A 535 20.21 -16.70 -12.77
CA ASP A 535 21.35 -16.13 -12.07
C ASP A 535 21.01 -15.75 -10.62
N LYS A 536 21.99 -15.87 -9.73
CA LYS A 536 21.93 -15.41 -8.35
C LYS A 536 22.47 -14.00 -8.18
N GLU A 537 22.86 -13.32 -9.25
CA GLU A 537 23.17 -11.90 -9.25
C GLU A 537 22.02 -11.07 -8.62
N ILE A 538 22.39 -10.07 -7.82
CA ILE A 538 21.45 -9.22 -7.07
C ILE A 538 20.46 -8.51 -8.01
N SER A 539 20.91 -8.11 -9.20
CA SER A 539 20.10 -7.49 -10.26
C SER A 539 18.98 -8.44 -10.74
N THR A 540 19.34 -9.70 -11.03
CA THR A 540 18.41 -10.75 -11.48
C THR A 540 17.41 -11.10 -10.38
N LEU A 541 17.87 -11.29 -9.14
CA LEU A 541 16.99 -11.57 -8.00
C LEU A 541 16.01 -10.42 -7.73
N ARG A 542 16.44 -9.17 -7.91
CA ARG A 542 15.57 -8.01 -7.77
C ARG A 542 14.46 -8.00 -8.81
N LYS A 543 14.79 -8.24 -10.08
CA LYS A 543 13.80 -8.38 -11.16
C LYS A 543 12.81 -9.52 -10.89
N LEU A 544 13.28 -10.63 -10.30
CA LEU A 544 12.39 -11.71 -9.88
C LEU A 544 11.39 -11.27 -8.80
N ASP A 545 11.85 -10.51 -7.79
CA ASP A 545 10.97 -9.94 -6.77
C ASP A 545 10.00 -8.92 -7.37
N THR A 546 10.43 -8.11 -8.33
CA THR A 546 9.57 -7.21 -9.10
C THR A 546 8.47 -7.98 -9.82
N LEU A 547 8.82 -9.06 -10.53
CA LEU A 547 7.86 -9.89 -11.26
C LEU A 547 6.83 -10.53 -10.33
N ARG A 548 7.24 -10.97 -9.14
CA ARG A 548 6.33 -11.46 -8.09
C ARG A 548 5.36 -10.37 -7.64
N GLY A 549 5.83 -9.14 -7.43
CA GLY A 549 4.99 -7.98 -7.12
C GLY A 549 3.96 -7.70 -8.24
N LEU A 550 4.44 -7.64 -9.49
CA LEU A 550 3.59 -7.41 -10.67
C LEU A 550 2.54 -8.51 -10.89
N ARG A 551 2.89 -9.77 -10.60
CA ARG A 551 1.93 -10.88 -10.59
C ARG A 551 0.77 -10.61 -9.62
N HIS A 552 1.07 -10.13 -8.41
CA HIS A 552 0.04 -9.81 -7.43
C HIS A 552 -0.84 -8.64 -7.91
N ALA A 553 -0.24 -7.60 -8.51
CA ALA A 553 -0.98 -6.52 -9.14
C ALA A 553 -1.92 -7.01 -10.24
N CYS A 554 -1.41 -7.78 -11.22
CA CYS A 554 -2.21 -8.32 -12.32
C CYS A 554 -3.34 -9.25 -11.83
N ARG A 555 -3.10 -10.01 -10.76
CA ARG A 555 -4.15 -10.81 -10.12
C ARG A 555 -5.26 -9.95 -9.52
N MET A 556 -4.93 -8.83 -8.86
CA MET A 556 -5.95 -7.92 -8.36
C MET A 556 -6.73 -7.29 -9.51
N LEU A 557 -6.02 -6.82 -10.54
CA LEU A 557 -6.65 -6.16 -11.68
C LEU A 557 -7.51 -7.10 -12.53
N SER A 558 -7.16 -8.38 -12.63
CA SER A 558 -7.99 -9.39 -13.32
C SER A 558 -9.25 -9.77 -12.56
N LEU A 559 -9.27 -9.62 -11.22
CA LEU A 559 -10.43 -9.95 -10.39
C LEU A 559 -11.46 -8.82 -10.34
N GLU A 560 -10.99 -7.57 -10.30
CA GLU A 560 -11.82 -6.37 -10.09
C GLU A 560 -12.63 -5.94 -11.34
N GLN A 561 -12.58 -6.68 -12.47
CA GLN A 561 -13.12 -6.23 -13.77
C GLN A 561 -12.76 -4.76 -14.03
N VAL A 562 -11.47 -4.43 -13.83
CA VAL A 562 -11.01 -3.05 -13.66
C VAL A 562 -11.45 -2.17 -14.81
N LEU A 563 -11.81 -0.94 -14.44
CA LEU A 563 -12.21 0.16 -15.31
C LEU A 563 -11.48 0.12 -16.67
N PRO A 564 -12.21 0.23 -17.79
CA PRO A 564 -11.62 0.30 -19.12
C PRO A 564 -10.67 1.50 -19.21
N THR A 565 -9.37 1.24 -19.30
CA THR A 565 -8.33 2.24 -19.56
C THR A 565 -8.26 2.61 -21.04
N GLU A 566 -7.33 3.49 -21.44
CA GLU A 566 -7.14 3.79 -22.87
C GLU A 566 -6.68 2.59 -23.67
N ASP A 567 -5.73 1.91 -23.06
CA ASP A 567 -5.17 0.62 -23.38
C ASP A 567 -6.16 -0.54 -23.17
N SER A 568 -6.55 -1.36 -24.15
CA SER A 568 -7.27 -2.61 -23.87
C SER A 568 -6.31 -3.65 -23.28
N TRP A 569 -5.96 -3.53 -21.99
CA TRP A 569 -4.99 -4.41 -21.34
C TRP A 569 -5.64 -5.73 -20.91
N ASP A 570 -5.20 -6.84 -21.51
CA ASP A 570 -5.61 -8.18 -21.09
C ASP A 570 -4.83 -8.63 -19.85
N TRP A 571 -5.24 -8.12 -18.69
CA TRP A 571 -4.62 -8.44 -17.39
C TRP A 571 -4.62 -9.92 -17.07
N LYS A 572 -5.60 -10.67 -17.57
CA LYS A 572 -5.68 -12.11 -17.35
C LYS A 572 -4.60 -12.82 -18.16
N LYS A 573 -4.46 -12.50 -19.44
CA LYS A 573 -3.39 -13.03 -20.28
C LYS A 573 -2.01 -12.65 -19.74
N LEU A 574 -1.81 -11.39 -19.34
CA LEU A 574 -0.55 -10.98 -18.73
C LEU A 574 -0.25 -11.75 -17.44
N LEU A 575 -1.26 -11.97 -16.58
CA LEU A 575 -1.10 -12.81 -15.39
C LEU A 575 -0.71 -14.24 -15.75
N ASP A 576 -1.37 -14.83 -16.76
CA ASP A 576 -1.06 -16.17 -17.25
C ASP A 576 0.39 -16.21 -17.74
N ASP A 577 0.84 -15.25 -18.55
CA ASP A 577 2.22 -15.16 -19.07
C ASP A 577 3.25 -15.08 -17.93
N ILE A 578 2.99 -14.24 -16.92
CA ILE A 578 3.84 -14.13 -15.73
C ILE A 578 3.89 -15.46 -14.95
N ASP A 579 2.74 -16.11 -14.74
CA ASP A 579 2.67 -17.41 -14.05
C ASP A 579 3.43 -18.50 -14.82
N HIS A 580 3.33 -18.52 -16.16
CA HIS A 580 4.08 -19.46 -17.01
C HIS A 580 5.59 -19.25 -16.89
N LEU A 581 6.05 -17.99 -16.93
CA LEU A 581 7.47 -17.68 -16.76
C LEU A 581 7.97 -18.08 -15.36
N LEU A 582 7.29 -17.66 -14.30
CA LEU A 582 7.68 -17.97 -12.92
C LEU A 582 7.77 -19.48 -12.68
N VAL A 583 6.83 -20.29 -13.19
CA VAL A 583 6.91 -21.76 -13.08
C VAL A 583 8.17 -22.34 -13.74
N ARG A 584 8.64 -21.73 -14.83
CA ARG A 584 9.84 -22.17 -15.55
C ARG A 584 11.12 -21.78 -14.82
N ILE A 585 11.25 -20.51 -14.41
CA ILE A 585 12.50 -19.92 -13.92
C ILE A 585 12.65 -19.98 -12.40
N ASP A 586 11.56 -20.01 -11.64
CA ASP A 586 11.58 -20.02 -10.17
C ASP A 586 11.42 -21.45 -9.64
N SER A 587 12.51 -22.04 -9.16
CA SER A 587 12.52 -23.37 -8.57
C SER A 587 11.64 -23.48 -7.32
N SER A 588 11.42 -22.39 -6.59
CA SER A 588 10.49 -22.36 -5.45
C SER A 588 9.03 -22.49 -5.89
N ALA A 589 8.68 -22.00 -7.08
CA ALA A 589 7.36 -22.18 -7.67
C ALA A 589 7.09 -23.65 -8.08
N LYS A 590 8.14 -24.40 -8.43
CA LYS A 590 8.04 -25.84 -8.77
C LYS A 590 7.68 -26.71 -7.55
N LEU A 591 8.14 -26.35 -6.34
CA LEU A 591 7.77 -27.08 -5.11
C LEU A 591 6.27 -26.98 -4.79
N ASN A 592 5.64 -25.82 -5.08
CA ASN A 592 4.23 -25.61 -4.78
C ASN A 592 3.29 -26.41 -5.71
N LYS A 593 3.73 -26.78 -6.92
CA LYS A 593 2.98 -27.68 -7.82
C LYS A 593 2.87 -29.10 -7.26
N LYS A 594 3.83 -29.55 -6.44
CA LYS A 594 3.80 -30.89 -5.80
C LYS A 594 2.85 -30.99 -4.61
N LYS A 595 2.49 -29.86 -3.97
CA LYS A 595 1.45 -29.83 -2.91
C LYS A 595 0.04 -29.60 -3.46
N ASN A 596 -0.11 -28.89 -4.58
CA ASN A 596 -1.43 -28.55 -5.12
C ASN A 596 -1.93 -29.46 -6.26
N SER A 597 -1.09 -30.33 -6.85
CA SER A 597 -1.54 -31.31 -7.87
C SER A 597 -2.11 -32.62 -7.29
N THR A 598 -2.07 -32.80 -5.97
CA THR A 598 -2.65 -33.97 -5.28
C THR A 598 -4.05 -33.70 -4.72
N HIS A 599 -4.66 -32.57 -5.06
CA HIS A 599 -6.01 -32.24 -4.56
C HIS A 599 -7.15 -32.91 -5.36
N GLY A 600 -6.84 -33.57 -6.48
CA GLY A 600 -7.82 -34.32 -7.28
C GLY A 600 -7.92 -35.82 -6.97
N SER A 601 -6.86 -36.45 -6.47
CA SER A 601 -6.82 -37.92 -6.27
C SER A 601 -7.06 -38.36 -4.82
N THR A 602 -6.83 -37.49 -3.84
CA THR A 602 -7.06 -37.79 -2.42
C THR A 602 -8.56 -37.69 -2.07
N PHE A 603 -9.32 -36.84 -2.77
CA PHE A 603 -10.75 -36.63 -2.52
C PHE A 603 -11.61 -37.81 -3.01
N THR A 604 -11.24 -38.42 -4.13
CA THR A 604 -11.93 -39.61 -4.68
C THR A 604 -11.63 -40.87 -3.87
N LYS A 605 -10.43 -41.00 -3.28
CA LYS A 605 -10.10 -42.10 -2.36
C LYS A 605 -10.77 -41.97 -0.99
N ALA A 606 -10.94 -40.74 -0.47
CA ALA A 606 -11.65 -40.49 0.78
C ALA A 606 -13.17 -40.71 0.66
N MET A 607 -13.77 -40.34 -0.49
CA MET A 607 -15.19 -40.58 -0.77
C MET A 607 -15.54 -42.07 -0.99
N ALA A 608 -14.60 -42.88 -1.47
CA ALA A 608 -14.80 -44.33 -1.63
C ALA A 608 -14.73 -45.12 -0.31
N ALA A 609 -14.28 -44.48 0.77
CA ALA A 609 -14.08 -45.10 2.08
C ALA A 609 -15.19 -44.75 3.10
N LEU A 610 -16.17 -43.92 2.72
CA LEU A 610 -17.28 -43.51 3.59
C LEU A 610 -18.52 -44.35 3.29
N ASN A 611 -19.15 -44.87 4.34
CA ASN A 611 -20.40 -45.63 4.24
C ASN A 611 -21.56 -44.70 3.84
N GLY A 612 -22.55 -45.25 3.14
CA GLY A 612 -23.50 -44.51 2.28
C GLY A 612 -24.36 -43.40 2.90
N GLU A 613 -24.42 -43.26 4.23
CA GLU A 613 -25.10 -42.13 4.89
C GLU A 613 -24.21 -40.87 4.98
N GLU A 614 -22.94 -41.01 5.34
CA GLU A 614 -22.00 -39.87 5.48
C GLU A 614 -21.66 -39.23 4.12
N ALA A 615 -21.67 -40.03 3.05
CA ALA A 615 -21.46 -39.54 1.69
C ALA A 615 -22.63 -38.70 1.15
N ALA A 616 -23.85 -38.95 1.63
CA ALA A 616 -25.04 -38.19 1.23
C ALA A 616 -25.11 -36.84 1.95
N GLU A 617 -24.76 -36.82 3.23
CA GLU A 617 -24.73 -35.61 4.06
C GLU A 617 -23.61 -34.65 3.62
N ALA A 618 -22.41 -35.17 3.33
CA ALA A 618 -21.31 -34.37 2.77
C ALA A 618 -21.68 -33.73 1.41
N LYS A 619 -22.46 -34.42 0.58
CA LYS A 619 -22.91 -33.91 -0.72
C LYS A 619 -23.93 -32.77 -0.55
N GLN A 620 -24.84 -32.87 0.41
CA GLN A 620 -25.78 -31.80 0.75
C GLN A 620 -25.09 -30.56 1.32
N ILE A 621 -24.08 -30.74 2.18
CA ILE A 621 -23.31 -29.62 2.76
C ILE A 621 -22.52 -28.87 1.68
N ILE A 622 -21.96 -29.60 0.70
CA ILE A 622 -21.23 -29.00 -0.43
C ILE A 622 -22.18 -28.24 -1.38
N GLU A 623 -23.36 -28.79 -1.69
CA GLU A 623 -24.37 -28.08 -2.49
C GLU A 623 -24.94 -26.85 -1.76
N ALA A 624 -25.13 -26.93 -0.44
CA ALA A 624 -25.55 -25.79 0.37
C ALA A 624 -24.48 -24.69 0.44
N ALA A 625 -23.20 -25.05 0.56
CA ALA A 625 -22.08 -24.11 0.57
C ALA A 625 -21.88 -23.43 -0.80
N ALA A 626 -22.05 -24.17 -1.91
CA ALA A 626 -21.98 -23.62 -3.26
C ALA A 626 -23.12 -22.61 -3.53
N ASN A 627 -24.34 -22.89 -3.06
CA ASN A 627 -25.48 -21.99 -3.21
C ASN A 627 -25.37 -20.73 -2.32
N LYS A 628 -24.80 -20.85 -1.11
CA LYS A 628 -24.60 -19.70 -0.20
C LYS A 628 -23.52 -18.73 -0.69
N LYS A 629 -22.46 -19.25 -1.34
CA LYS A 629 -21.40 -18.44 -1.96
C LYS A 629 -21.88 -17.67 -3.20
N LYS A 630 -22.83 -18.25 -3.95
CA LYS A 630 -23.49 -17.61 -5.10
C LYS A 630 -24.42 -16.46 -4.65
N LEU A 631 -25.10 -16.62 -3.51
CA LEU A 631 -25.98 -15.60 -2.94
C LEU A 631 -25.20 -14.41 -2.32
N ALA A 632 -24.09 -14.69 -1.64
CA ALA A 632 -23.25 -13.66 -1.03
C ALA A 632 -22.50 -12.80 -2.07
N LYS A 633 -22.07 -13.41 -3.19
CA LYS A 633 -21.45 -12.69 -4.31
C LYS A 633 -22.42 -11.69 -4.95
N ASN A 634 -23.67 -12.09 -5.16
CA ASN A 634 -24.69 -11.21 -5.74
C ASN A 634 -25.12 -10.05 -4.81
N LYS A 635 -24.94 -10.19 -3.48
CA LYS A 635 -25.30 -9.15 -2.50
C LYS A 635 -24.16 -8.14 -2.27
N ALA A 636 -22.90 -8.57 -2.36
CA ALA A 636 -21.73 -7.70 -2.27
C ALA A 636 -21.53 -6.86 -3.56
N GLU A 637 -21.78 -7.43 -4.74
CA GLU A 637 -21.74 -6.71 -6.03
C GLU A 637 -22.83 -5.61 -6.12
N ALA A 638 -23.90 -5.70 -5.33
CA ALA A 638 -24.99 -4.72 -5.30
C ALA A 638 -24.75 -3.53 -4.33
N SER A 639 -23.84 -3.65 -3.37
CA SER A 639 -23.65 -2.64 -2.30
C SER A 639 -22.34 -1.84 -2.40
N ALA A 640 -21.31 -2.35 -3.06
CA ALA A 640 -20.09 -1.57 -3.40
C ALA A 640 -20.31 -0.63 -4.61
N ALA A 641 -21.53 -0.64 -5.14
CA ALA A 641 -21.93 -0.04 -6.39
C ALA A 641 -22.78 1.23 -6.22
N SER A 642 -22.40 2.15 -5.31
CA SER A 642 -22.91 3.54 -5.38
C SER A 642 -22.16 4.28 -6.51
N THR A 643 -22.43 3.82 -7.73
CA THR A 643 -21.48 3.40 -8.76
C THR A 643 -21.00 4.56 -9.62
N HIS A 644 -19.85 4.41 -10.28
CA HIS A 644 -19.44 5.16 -11.48
C HIS A 644 -20.60 5.58 -12.43
N TRP A 645 -21.67 4.79 -12.51
CA TRP A 645 -22.90 5.15 -13.22
C TRP A 645 -23.57 6.45 -12.72
N ASP A 646 -23.69 6.62 -11.41
CA ASP A 646 -24.33 7.76 -10.78
C ASP A 646 -23.49 9.03 -10.98
N SER A 647 -22.16 8.93 -10.99
CA SER A 647 -21.24 10.04 -11.25
C SER A 647 -21.26 10.50 -12.71
N LEU A 648 -21.54 9.60 -13.67
CA LEU A 648 -21.69 9.95 -15.08
C LEU A 648 -22.94 10.81 -15.35
N ASN A 649 -24.01 10.65 -14.55
CA ASN A 649 -25.28 11.38 -14.67
C ASN A 649 -25.75 11.50 -16.13
N LEU A 650 -25.83 10.35 -16.81
CA LEU A 650 -26.07 10.27 -18.26
C LEU A 650 -27.50 10.69 -18.63
N LYS A 651 -27.61 11.47 -19.69
CA LYS A 651 -28.86 11.90 -20.32
C LYS A 651 -28.86 11.52 -21.80
N VAL A 652 -30.06 11.35 -22.35
CA VAL A 652 -30.22 11.17 -23.80
C VAL A 652 -29.68 12.42 -24.52
N GLY A 653 -28.87 12.20 -25.55
CA GLY A 653 -28.15 13.25 -26.29
C GLY A 653 -26.73 13.53 -25.77
N ASP A 654 -26.33 12.98 -24.62
CA ASP A 654 -24.94 13.12 -24.16
C ASP A 654 -23.97 12.41 -25.11
N THR A 655 -22.82 13.03 -25.37
CA THR A 655 -21.71 12.35 -26.05
C THR A 655 -20.80 11.70 -25.01
N ILE A 656 -20.60 10.40 -25.14
CA ILE A 656 -19.78 9.59 -24.23
C ILE A 656 -18.65 8.88 -24.98
N GLY A 657 -17.56 8.63 -24.26
CA GLY A 657 -16.48 7.75 -24.67
C GLY A 657 -16.80 6.33 -24.24
N VAL A 658 -16.93 5.43 -25.21
CA VAL A 658 -17.25 4.01 -25.01
C VAL A 658 -16.16 3.12 -25.60
N GLN A 659 -15.83 2.03 -24.92
CA GLN A 659 -14.89 1.02 -25.41
C GLN A 659 -15.65 -0.23 -25.86
N VAL A 660 -15.67 -0.47 -27.17
CA VAL A 660 -16.24 -1.69 -27.78
C VAL A 660 -15.48 -2.03 -29.05
N PHE A 661 -15.38 -3.32 -29.40
CA PHE A 661 -14.57 -3.85 -30.51
C PHE A 661 -13.07 -3.58 -30.32
N GLU A 662 -12.58 -3.63 -29.06
CA GLU A 662 -11.20 -3.28 -28.70
C GLU A 662 -10.79 -1.84 -29.10
N LYS A 663 -11.77 -1.01 -29.50
CA LYS A 663 -11.57 0.35 -30.00
C LYS A 663 -12.38 1.33 -29.19
N ARG A 664 -11.86 2.55 -29.11
CA ARG A 664 -12.52 3.67 -28.46
C ARG A 664 -13.34 4.43 -29.47
N ASN A 665 -14.61 4.59 -29.18
CA ASN A 665 -15.53 5.30 -30.04
C ASN A 665 -16.24 6.38 -29.23
N ARG A 666 -16.53 7.51 -29.88
CA ARG A 666 -17.50 8.46 -29.36
C ARG A 666 -18.88 7.98 -29.75
N ALA A 667 -19.80 7.98 -28.81
CA ALA A 667 -21.16 7.60 -29.05
C ALA A 667 -22.13 8.58 -28.41
N GLU A 668 -23.24 8.82 -29.09
CA GLU A 668 -24.37 9.58 -28.58
C GLU A 668 -25.30 8.65 -27.82
N VAL A 669 -25.69 9.04 -26.62
CA VAL A 669 -26.63 8.29 -25.79
C VAL A 669 -28.04 8.42 -26.37
N LEU A 670 -28.59 7.34 -26.91
CA LEU A 670 -29.95 7.28 -27.43
C LEU A 670 -30.98 6.96 -26.35
N LYS A 671 -30.61 6.13 -25.37
CA LYS A 671 -31.52 5.70 -24.29
C LYS A 671 -30.73 5.33 -23.04
N VAL A 672 -31.26 5.68 -21.87
CA VAL A 672 -30.72 5.26 -20.57
C VAL A 672 -31.75 4.37 -19.88
N VAL A 673 -31.32 3.22 -19.36
CA VAL A 673 -32.19 2.29 -18.63
C VAL A 673 -31.51 1.82 -17.35
N HIS A 674 -32.31 1.64 -16.31
CA HIS A 674 -31.86 1.15 -15.03
C HIS A 674 -32.33 -0.29 -14.84
N ASP A 675 -31.51 -1.08 -14.17
CA ASP A 675 -31.86 -2.43 -13.71
C ASP A 675 -32.43 -3.35 -14.81
N LYS A 676 -31.83 -3.30 -16.01
CA LYS A 676 -32.29 -4.05 -17.18
C LYS A 676 -31.58 -5.39 -17.31
N VAL A 677 -32.33 -6.44 -17.67
CA VAL A 677 -31.77 -7.74 -18.02
C VAL A 677 -31.25 -7.70 -19.46
N LEU A 678 -29.95 -7.89 -19.59
CA LEU A 678 -29.22 -7.99 -20.85
C LEU A 678 -28.52 -9.34 -20.95
N VAL A 679 -28.40 -9.83 -22.18
CA VAL A 679 -27.78 -11.09 -22.52
C VAL A 679 -26.59 -10.79 -23.42
N GLN A 680 -25.39 -11.17 -22.99
CA GLN A 680 -24.21 -11.14 -23.84
C GLN A 680 -24.29 -12.31 -24.81
N ILE A 681 -24.17 -12.03 -26.10
CA ILE A 681 -24.24 -13.02 -27.16
C ILE A 681 -22.94 -13.06 -27.95
N HIS A 682 -22.62 -14.25 -28.44
CA HIS A 682 -21.56 -14.49 -29.43
C HIS A 682 -22.19 -15.01 -30.71
N TYR A 683 -22.00 -14.29 -31.81
CA TYR A 683 -22.53 -14.68 -33.13
C TYR A 683 -21.73 -15.87 -33.66
N SER A 684 -22.40 -16.98 -33.97
CA SER A 684 -21.73 -18.25 -34.29
C SER A 684 -20.85 -18.20 -35.53
N ASP A 685 -21.17 -17.31 -36.47
CA ASP A 685 -20.45 -17.17 -37.73
C ASP A 685 -19.41 -16.04 -37.69
N TRP A 686 -19.30 -15.30 -36.57
CA TRP A 686 -18.47 -14.09 -36.46
C TRP A 686 -17.44 -14.20 -35.32
N GLU A 687 -16.41 -13.38 -35.39
CA GLU A 687 -15.37 -13.30 -34.34
C GLU A 687 -15.92 -12.66 -33.05
N SER A 688 -15.29 -12.95 -31.91
CA SER A 688 -15.70 -12.45 -30.58
C SER A 688 -15.67 -10.93 -30.44
N ILE A 689 -14.99 -10.24 -31.36
CA ILE A 689 -15.02 -8.78 -31.40
C ILE A 689 -16.45 -8.25 -31.61
N TYR A 690 -17.34 -9.03 -32.25
CA TYR A 690 -18.73 -8.66 -32.50
C TYR A 690 -19.70 -9.06 -31.38
N ASP A 691 -19.19 -9.53 -30.25
CA ASP A 691 -20.02 -9.85 -29.10
C ASP A 691 -20.67 -8.58 -28.56
N GLU A 692 -21.98 -8.66 -28.32
CA GLU A 692 -22.74 -7.51 -27.84
C GLU A 692 -23.75 -7.90 -26.77
N PHE A 693 -24.28 -6.89 -26.09
CA PHE A 693 -25.37 -7.05 -25.13
C PHE A 693 -26.71 -6.77 -25.81
N LEU A 694 -27.61 -7.75 -25.78
CA LEU A 694 -28.96 -7.60 -26.28
C LEU A 694 -29.99 -7.82 -25.17
N PRO A 695 -31.15 -7.14 -25.21
CA PRO A 695 -32.27 -7.49 -24.35
C PRO A 695 -32.86 -8.84 -24.79
N VAL A 696 -33.48 -9.56 -23.86
CA VAL A 696 -34.17 -10.85 -24.14
C VAL A 696 -35.19 -10.70 -25.28
N SER A 697 -35.82 -9.53 -25.39
CA SER A 697 -36.78 -9.22 -26.47
C SER A 697 -36.17 -9.23 -27.88
N SER A 698 -34.85 -9.17 -28.01
CA SER A 698 -34.12 -9.24 -29.28
C SER A 698 -33.67 -10.66 -29.64
N LEU A 699 -33.98 -11.66 -28.81
CA LEU A 699 -33.60 -13.05 -29.01
C LEU A 699 -34.78 -13.90 -29.49
N TYR A 700 -34.48 -14.88 -30.34
CA TYR A 700 -35.43 -15.80 -30.97
C TYR A 700 -34.93 -17.25 -30.87
N GLN A 701 -35.84 -18.21 -30.93
CA GLN A 701 -35.53 -19.64 -31.00
C GLN A 701 -36.32 -20.27 -32.15
N ARG A 702 -35.76 -21.31 -32.77
CA ARG A 702 -36.51 -22.13 -33.72
C ARG A 702 -37.33 -23.17 -32.96
N LYS A 703 -38.66 -23.06 -33.03
CA LYS A 703 -39.60 -24.07 -32.52
C LYS A 703 -40.42 -24.61 -33.68
N LYS A 704 -40.31 -25.92 -33.95
CA LYS A 704 -41.02 -26.60 -35.05
C LYS A 704 -40.84 -25.87 -36.41
N GLY A 705 -39.62 -25.44 -36.71
CA GLY A 705 -39.29 -24.71 -37.95
C GLY A 705 -39.71 -23.24 -37.99
N LYS A 706 -40.48 -22.74 -37.01
CA LYS A 706 -40.86 -21.32 -36.92
C LYS A 706 -39.94 -20.56 -35.97
N LYS A 707 -39.60 -19.31 -36.33
CA LYS A 707 -38.84 -18.38 -35.47
C LYS A 707 -39.81 -17.79 -34.44
N VAL A 708 -39.52 -17.98 -33.15
CA VAL A 708 -40.37 -17.49 -32.04
C VAL A 708 -39.52 -16.66 -31.10
N ALA A 709 -39.97 -15.45 -30.76
CA ALA A 709 -39.27 -14.58 -29.81
C ALA A 709 -39.18 -15.25 -28.42
N LEU A 710 -38.03 -15.11 -27.76
CA LEU A 710 -37.85 -15.57 -26.40
C LEU A 710 -38.66 -14.68 -25.44
N LYS A 711 -39.43 -15.34 -24.56
CA LYS A 711 -40.15 -14.68 -23.46
C LYS A 711 -39.47 -14.86 -22.12
N LYS A 712 -38.61 -15.86 -22.00
CA LYS A 712 -37.85 -16.16 -20.79
C LYS A 712 -36.38 -15.89 -21.07
N THR A 713 -35.66 -15.50 -20.03
CA THR A 713 -34.21 -15.33 -20.06
C THR A 713 -33.56 -16.68 -20.43
N PRO A 714 -32.72 -16.72 -21.46
CA PRO A 714 -32.05 -17.95 -21.86
C PRO A 714 -30.97 -18.36 -20.85
N GLU A 715 -30.59 -19.64 -20.88
CA GLU A 715 -29.48 -20.16 -20.07
C GLU A 715 -28.12 -19.85 -20.73
N VAL A 716 -27.06 -19.82 -19.92
CA VAL A 716 -25.70 -19.64 -20.43
C VAL A 716 -25.33 -20.85 -21.29
N HIS A 717 -24.72 -20.59 -22.45
CA HIS A 717 -24.44 -21.53 -23.55
C HIS A 717 -25.66 -22.01 -24.36
N GLU A 718 -26.87 -21.48 -24.11
CA GLU A 718 -28.03 -21.76 -24.97
C GLU A 718 -27.82 -21.17 -26.37
N THR A 719 -28.13 -21.97 -27.40
CA THR A 719 -28.14 -21.50 -28.80
C THR A 719 -29.43 -20.75 -29.10
N VAL A 720 -29.29 -19.50 -29.53
CA VAL A 720 -30.37 -18.57 -29.86
C VAL A 720 -30.17 -17.98 -31.25
N MET A 721 -31.18 -17.27 -31.74
CA MET A 721 -31.08 -16.38 -32.89
C MET A 721 -31.17 -14.94 -32.40
N ALA A 722 -30.14 -14.14 -32.66
CA ALA A 722 -30.05 -12.75 -32.22
C ALA A 722 -30.37 -11.79 -33.35
N ARG A 723 -31.10 -10.72 -33.03
CA ARG A 723 -31.38 -9.63 -33.95
C ARG A 723 -30.20 -8.66 -34.02
N TRP A 724 -29.72 -8.38 -35.23
CA TRP A 724 -28.64 -7.44 -35.51
C TRP A 724 -29.01 -6.43 -36.61
N GLY A 725 -28.42 -5.24 -36.54
CA GLY A 725 -28.57 -4.17 -37.54
C GLY A 725 -29.94 -3.47 -37.54
N SER A 726 -30.05 -2.35 -38.26
CA SER A 726 -31.27 -1.55 -38.36
C SER A 726 -32.41 -2.28 -39.09
N LYS A 727 -32.07 -3.22 -39.99
CA LYS A 727 -33.01 -4.11 -40.67
C LYS A 727 -33.54 -5.22 -39.75
N GLY A 728 -32.84 -5.49 -38.65
CA GLY A 728 -33.23 -6.46 -37.64
C GLY A 728 -33.15 -7.91 -38.14
N ASP A 729 -32.13 -8.20 -38.94
CA ASP A 729 -31.83 -9.54 -39.45
C ASP A 729 -31.45 -10.48 -38.29
N LEU A 730 -31.69 -11.78 -38.47
CA LEU A 730 -31.51 -12.77 -37.40
C LEU A 730 -30.35 -13.71 -37.70
N TYR A 731 -29.38 -13.74 -36.80
CA TYR A 731 -28.16 -14.55 -36.89
C TYR A 731 -28.13 -15.60 -35.78
N ASN A 732 -27.46 -16.73 -36.02
CA ASN A 732 -27.26 -17.72 -34.97
C ASN A 732 -26.26 -17.18 -33.96
N ALA A 733 -26.54 -17.37 -32.67
CA ALA A 733 -25.70 -16.90 -31.58
C ALA A 733 -25.72 -17.87 -30.39
N ILE A 734 -24.72 -17.77 -29.55
CA ILE A 734 -24.59 -18.52 -28.30
C ILE A 734 -24.63 -17.50 -27.15
N VAL A 735 -25.40 -17.81 -26.11
CA VAL A 735 -25.45 -16.98 -24.90
C VAL A 735 -24.18 -17.17 -24.10
N LEU A 736 -23.43 -16.09 -23.86
CA LEU A 736 -22.22 -16.12 -23.03
C LEU A 736 -22.50 -15.78 -21.58
N LYS A 737 -23.38 -14.80 -21.34
CA LYS A 737 -23.63 -14.26 -20.01
C LYS A 737 -25.01 -13.63 -19.93
N VAL A 738 -25.64 -13.72 -18.77
CA VAL A 738 -26.87 -12.97 -18.46
C VAL A 738 -26.55 -12.03 -17.31
N ILE A 739 -26.87 -10.75 -17.48
CA ILE A 739 -26.59 -9.72 -16.49
C ILE A 739 -27.81 -8.84 -16.26
N ARG A 740 -28.01 -8.39 -15.02
CA ARG A 740 -28.98 -7.38 -14.64
C ARG A 740 -28.21 -6.15 -14.16
N THR A 741 -28.28 -5.05 -14.90
CA THR A 741 -27.47 -3.85 -14.63
C THR A 741 -28.08 -2.61 -15.26
N ASN A 742 -27.57 -1.43 -14.92
CA ASN A 742 -27.87 -0.20 -15.64
C ASN A 742 -27.20 -0.25 -17.01
N ALA A 743 -27.76 0.38 -18.02
CA ALA A 743 -27.16 0.40 -19.35
C ALA A 743 -27.63 1.61 -20.14
N CYS A 744 -26.89 1.97 -21.18
CA CYS A 744 -27.36 2.91 -22.19
C CYS A 744 -27.36 2.26 -23.58
N TYR A 745 -28.30 2.66 -24.42
CA TYR A 745 -28.28 2.36 -25.85
C TYR A 745 -27.65 3.54 -26.55
N VAL A 746 -26.69 3.30 -27.44
CA VAL A 746 -25.87 4.36 -28.03
C VAL A 746 -25.80 4.25 -29.54
N HIS A 747 -25.59 5.39 -30.19
CA HIS A 747 -25.22 5.50 -31.59
C HIS A 747 -23.76 5.91 -31.70
N TYR A 748 -22.93 5.11 -32.38
CA TYR A 748 -21.54 5.49 -32.60
C TYR A 748 -21.42 6.59 -33.64
N LEU A 749 -20.79 7.71 -33.29
CA LEU A 749 -20.65 8.86 -34.19
C LEU A 749 -19.83 8.58 -35.46
N LYS A 750 -19.04 7.49 -35.46
CA LYS A 750 -18.20 7.06 -36.59
C LYS A 750 -18.88 6.02 -37.49
N TYR A 751 -19.91 5.33 -37.01
CA TYR A 751 -20.50 4.19 -37.70
C TYR A 751 -21.95 4.46 -38.09
N GLU A 752 -22.46 3.67 -39.03
CA GLU A 752 -23.86 3.71 -39.42
C GLU A 752 -24.76 3.14 -38.31
N LYS A 753 -26.06 3.40 -38.39
CA LYS A 753 -27.07 2.96 -37.40
C LYS A 753 -27.15 1.44 -37.19
N ASP A 754 -26.60 0.66 -38.12
CA ASP A 754 -26.51 -0.80 -37.98
C ASP A 754 -25.63 -1.23 -36.79
N TRP A 755 -24.83 -0.31 -36.23
CA TRP A 755 -23.94 -0.53 -35.10
C TRP A 755 -24.49 -0.03 -33.76
N ASP A 756 -25.75 0.40 -33.71
CA ASP A 756 -26.36 0.89 -32.47
C ASP A 756 -26.55 -0.26 -31.47
N GLN A 757 -25.97 -0.13 -30.28
CA GLN A 757 -25.89 -1.24 -29.33
C GLN A 757 -26.03 -0.81 -27.86
N TRP A 758 -26.21 -1.80 -26.98
CA TRP A 758 -26.25 -1.58 -25.53
C TRP A 758 -24.85 -1.57 -24.92
N ILE A 759 -24.61 -0.59 -24.07
CA ILE A 759 -23.35 -0.33 -23.37
C ILE A 759 -23.61 -0.39 -21.87
N LEU A 760 -22.76 -1.12 -21.16
CA LEU A 760 -22.81 -1.23 -19.70
C LEU A 760 -21.99 -0.12 -19.04
N PRO A 761 -22.19 0.21 -17.75
CA PRO A 761 -21.50 1.30 -17.06
C PRO A 761 -19.98 1.13 -17.12
N GLY A 762 -19.52 -0.11 -16.96
CA GLY A 762 -18.11 -0.48 -17.05
C GLY A 762 -17.49 -0.41 -18.45
N HIS A 763 -18.23 0.01 -19.49
CA HIS A 763 -17.66 0.27 -20.83
C HIS A 763 -17.59 1.77 -21.14
N ILE A 764 -18.02 2.63 -20.21
CA ILE A 764 -18.06 4.08 -20.37
C ILE A 764 -16.88 4.67 -19.61
N PHE A 765 -15.89 5.19 -20.32
CA PHE A 765 -14.68 5.74 -19.68
C PHE A 765 -14.74 7.26 -19.50
N ARG A 766 -15.62 7.96 -20.24
CA ARG A 766 -15.73 9.42 -20.16
C ARG A 766 -17.09 9.93 -20.63
N LYS A 767 -17.57 11.01 -20.02
CA LYS A 767 -18.61 11.88 -20.57
C LYS A 767 -17.95 13.14 -21.12
N TYR A 768 -18.26 13.52 -22.35
CA TYR A 768 -17.76 14.75 -22.95
C TYR A 768 -18.71 15.90 -22.62
N SER A 769 -18.15 17.05 -22.23
CA SER A 769 -18.92 18.29 -22.08
C SER A 769 -19.42 18.71 -23.46
N ASN A 770 -20.71 19.03 -23.59
CA ASN A 770 -21.21 19.66 -24.81
C ASN A 770 -20.49 21.01 -24.97
N ALA A 771 -19.79 21.19 -26.08
CA ALA A 771 -19.14 22.44 -26.46
C ALA A 771 -20.18 23.47 -26.93
#